data_AF-C7MPC8-F1
#
_entry.id   AF-C7MPC8-F1
#
_cell.length_a   1.000
_cell.length_b   1.000
_cell.length_c   1.000
_cell.angle_alpha   90.00
_cell.angle_beta   90.00
_cell.angle_gamma   90.00
#
_symmetry.space_group_name_H-M   'P 1'
#
loop_
_entity.id
_entity.type
_entity.pdbx_description
1 polymer ?
#
loop_
_entity_poly.entity_id
_entity_poly.type
_entity_poly.pdbx_seq_one_letter_code
_entity_poly.pdbx_strand_id
1 'polypeptide(L)'
;MHAGDTKNITGQKVTITGIELKFTLTQDGTLHAGDKIRIPVTLTNNSYAAYYRALSSDTAVNIGGVGTLEFDHSNPSDLAYVITVDSSFAALPNGSQRAILANVSPASGTYLQATSSHSSIGLTINGSSFTFTPVPRTFPKDVGDFSTNTYAYDSANDRIDIATGISDANYMNNMLSSNGTNPGDTGIPEGDLITIQRATTIGSSVINTLMSNKPGIVSPKLSEDGTYIVQNDSSTGLSVDNGSATAVTLPADATDTQIIQALKAAGPNSRVMIENSDGTYTFAYNFGKLTGPGSLTYHDVRSQDDMASYSDQYQEIDRTDAVNAHANSVLAHTNILHGFNHVTAFFFSDQSVVNTVRGTSTRYSVTDDGTITEQKTNNFQASTRISSARSEGQSKVTVRYVDTDGHEIDTRAFGYGFPAGSPVAAQSPDFNTQPKTIAGYTLITVNNPVTGVPGQQLTTATSIPFESNDKEVYFVYSANKGKVTVTYIDDTTGATLETKELTGAYGTTDSYTTAPTIHNYENQGYELVSDNYPSGGASFSSTPQQFEVHLKHGTESAQETKDVTLTVRYHGAGSLNPADNVQTAHWTRSVTKDKVTGQTTPTGAWTSDKTSYTTVVTPVIAGYTADRDQVTGMTVTMDDIVEDVNYSAQDGQTPNPTPDPEPSPNPDPSPSPDSNGDEPEKTTNILPETGDTGLLPVAGIVAGSALVLGAFGAVRRFKRG
;
A
#
# COMPACT_ATOMS: atom_id res chain seq x y z
N MET A 1 -12.76 11.02 0.70
CA MET A 1 -14.15 11.49 0.51
C MET A 1 -14.57 11.01 -0.87
N HIS A 2 -15.78 10.47 -0.97
CA HIS A 2 -16.45 10.10 -2.21
C HIS A 2 -17.42 11.22 -2.63
N ALA A 3 -17.90 11.16 -3.88
CA ALA A 3 -18.87 12.12 -4.39
C ALA A 3 -20.16 12.09 -3.55
N GLY A 4 -20.65 13.28 -3.17
CA GLY A 4 -21.79 13.47 -2.28
C GLY A 4 -21.41 13.59 -0.80
N ASP A 5 -20.16 13.30 -0.42
CA ASP A 5 -19.74 13.38 0.97
C ASP A 5 -19.75 14.83 1.48
N THR A 6 -20.15 14.96 2.75
CA THR A 6 -19.92 16.16 3.55
C THR A 6 -18.86 15.87 4.59
N LYS A 7 -17.85 16.74 4.69
CA LYS A 7 -16.81 16.68 5.71
C LYS A 7 -16.90 17.90 6.60
N ASN A 8 -17.04 17.65 7.90
CA ASN A 8 -16.86 18.68 8.90
C ASN A 8 -15.37 19.05 8.97
N ILE A 9 -15.06 20.33 8.91
CA ILE A 9 -13.69 20.86 8.95
C ILE A 9 -13.54 21.77 10.15
N THR A 10 -12.43 21.66 10.87
CA THR A 10 -12.18 22.47 12.06
C THR A 10 -11.77 23.87 11.63
N GLY A 11 -12.55 24.88 12.04
CA GLY A 11 -12.42 26.24 11.56
C GLY A 11 -12.84 26.39 10.11
N GLN A 12 -12.16 27.25 9.34
CA GLN A 12 -12.58 27.60 7.97
C GLN A 12 -11.74 26.93 6.87
N LYS A 13 -10.65 26.23 7.21
CA LYS A 13 -9.68 25.73 6.23
C LYS A 13 -9.79 24.21 6.05
N VAL A 14 -9.64 23.77 4.81
CA VAL A 14 -9.50 22.35 4.48
C VAL A 14 -8.30 22.14 3.59
N THR A 15 -7.37 21.33 4.07
CA THR A 15 -6.26 20.84 3.26
C THR A 15 -6.75 19.66 2.43
N ILE A 16 -6.55 19.77 1.13
CA ILE A 16 -6.75 18.66 0.19
C ILE A 16 -5.40 17.97 0.05
N THR A 17 -5.31 16.72 0.49
CA THR A 17 -4.06 15.94 0.45
C THR A 17 -3.86 15.22 -0.89
N GLY A 18 -4.91 15.12 -1.68
CA GLY A 18 -4.90 14.47 -2.98
C GLY A 18 -6.31 14.47 -3.58
N ILE A 19 -6.40 14.46 -4.90
CA ILE A 19 -7.65 14.30 -5.64
C ILE A 19 -7.44 13.14 -6.60
N GLU A 20 -8.23 12.09 -6.41
CA GLU A 20 -8.23 10.92 -7.27
C GLU A 20 -9.36 11.07 -8.29
N LEU A 21 -9.01 11.21 -9.56
CA LEU A 21 -9.96 11.22 -10.67
C LEU A 21 -10.00 9.84 -11.30
N LYS A 22 -11.13 9.16 -11.14
CA LYS A 22 -11.41 7.85 -11.73
C LYS A 22 -12.51 7.95 -12.78
N PHE A 23 -12.17 7.72 -14.03
CA PHE A 23 -13.11 7.78 -15.15
C PHE A 23 -12.63 6.93 -16.33
N THR A 24 -13.49 6.72 -17.31
CA THR A 24 -13.14 6.05 -18.57
C THR A 24 -13.14 7.08 -19.68
N LEU A 25 -12.04 7.16 -20.44
CA LEU A 25 -11.99 7.93 -21.67
C LEU A 25 -12.21 7.01 -22.87
N THR A 26 -13.11 7.41 -23.77
CA THR A 26 -13.42 6.67 -25.01
C THR A 26 -12.85 7.43 -26.19
N GLN A 27 -12.09 6.75 -27.04
CA GLN A 27 -11.70 7.25 -28.35
C GLN A 27 -12.86 7.00 -29.32
N ASP A 28 -13.59 8.04 -29.69
CA ASP A 28 -14.74 7.97 -30.60
C ASP A 28 -14.37 8.19 -32.08
N GLY A 29 -13.07 8.29 -32.37
CA GLY A 29 -12.52 8.56 -33.69
C GLY A 29 -12.34 10.05 -33.99
N THR A 30 -12.70 10.95 -33.06
CA THR A 30 -12.56 12.40 -33.24
C THR A 30 -11.42 13.01 -32.44
N LEU A 31 -10.85 12.29 -31.45
CA LEU A 31 -9.80 12.82 -30.59
C LEU A 31 -8.41 12.66 -31.22
N HIS A 32 -7.75 13.78 -31.46
CA HIS A 32 -6.41 13.89 -32.03
C HIS A 32 -5.35 14.25 -30.97
N ALA A 33 -4.08 13.98 -31.29
CA ALA A 33 -2.98 14.36 -30.41
C ALA A 33 -2.92 15.90 -30.29
N GLY A 34 -2.85 16.39 -29.05
CA GLY A 34 -2.91 17.81 -28.71
C GLY A 34 -4.32 18.32 -28.37
N ASP A 35 -5.37 17.54 -28.61
CA ASP A 35 -6.73 17.93 -28.24
C ASP A 35 -6.86 18.07 -26.72
N LYS A 36 -7.69 19.03 -26.31
CA LYS A 36 -7.90 19.40 -24.91
C LYS A 36 -9.30 19.00 -24.46
N ILE A 37 -9.36 18.06 -23.52
CA ILE A 37 -10.60 17.61 -22.90
C ILE A 37 -10.72 18.29 -21.54
N ARG A 38 -11.80 19.04 -21.31
CA ARG A 38 -12.05 19.78 -20.07
C ARG A 38 -12.99 19.00 -19.15
N ILE A 39 -12.57 18.80 -17.92
CA ILE A 39 -13.36 18.26 -16.80
C ILE A 39 -13.71 19.45 -15.91
N PRO A 40 -14.95 19.95 -15.93
CA PRO A 40 -15.30 21.23 -15.31
C PRO A 40 -15.20 21.15 -13.79
N VAL A 41 -14.75 22.25 -13.17
CA VAL A 41 -14.63 22.42 -11.72
C VAL A 41 -15.37 23.67 -11.29
N THR A 42 -16.11 23.59 -10.20
CA THR A 42 -16.78 24.73 -9.57
C THR A 42 -16.43 24.77 -8.10
N LEU A 43 -16.12 25.96 -7.60
CA LEU A 43 -15.78 26.21 -6.20
C LEU A 43 -16.63 27.36 -5.67
N THR A 44 -17.43 27.11 -4.63
CA THR A 44 -18.32 28.11 -4.02
C THR A 44 -17.87 28.43 -2.58
N ASN A 45 -18.13 29.67 -2.16
CA ASN A 45 -17.83 30.15 -0.80
C ASN A 45 -16.36 29.93 -0.39
N ASN A 46 -15.42 30.19 -1.31
CA ASN A 46 -13.98 30.12 -1.05
C ASN A 46 -13.32 31.50 -1.13
N SER A 47 -12.62 31.91 -0.06
CA SER A 47 -12.02 33.25 0.09
C SER A 47 -10.54 33.35 -0.27
N TYR A 48 -9.83 32.22 -0.41
CA TYR A 48 -8.37 32.22 -0.60
C TYR A 48 -7.96 32.18 -2.08
N ALA A 49 -7.22 33.19 -2.56
CA ALA A 49 -6.88 33.38 -3.98
C ALA A 49 -5.93 32.32 -4.59
N ALA A 50 -5.18 31.56 -3.76
CA ALA A 50 -4.32 30.48 -4.24
C ALA A 50 -4.94 29.08 -4.08
N TYR A 51 -6.28 29.00 -4.10
CA TYR A 51 -7.02 27.73 -4.17
C TYR A 51 -6.57 26.84 -5.33
N TYR A 52 -6.06 27.43 -6.41
CA TYR A 52 -5.58 26.69 -7.57
C TYR A 52 -4.44 25.73 -7.23
N ARG A 53 -3.60 26.07 -6.26
CA ARG A 53 -2.54 25.18 -5.75
C ARG A 53 -3.07 24.07 -4.85
N ALA A 54 -4.26 24.26 -4.26
CA ALA A 54 -4.96 23.24 -3.49
C ALA A 54 -5.67 22.21 -4.38
N LEU A 55 -5.82 22.51 -5.67
CA LEU A 55 -6.48 21.67 -6.68
C LEU A 55 -5.53 21.29 -7.83
N SER A 56 -4.21 21.52 -7.70
CA SER A 56 -3.23 21.29 -8.76
C SER A 56 -1.98 20.61 -8.23
N SER A 57 -1.31 19.82 -9.07
CA SER A 57 0.02 19.26 -8.77
C SER A 57 1.18 20.23 -9.05
N ASP A 58 0.88 21.48 -9.43
CA ASP A 58 1.82 22.51 -9.95
C ASP A 58 2.58 22.09 -11.25
N THR A 59 2.58 20.81 -11.60
CA THR A 59 3.11 20.21 -12.84
C THR A 59 2.10 19.29 -13.50
N ALA A 60 2.21 19.11 -14.81
CA ALA A 60 1.43 18.14 -15.56
C ALA A 60 1.54 16.72 -14.98
N VAL A 61 0.38 16.09 -14.70
CA VAL A 61 0.30 14.69 -14.28
C VAL A 61 0.27 13.82 -15.53
N ASN A 62 1.24 12.92 -15.69
CA ASN A 62 1.24 11.97 -16.81
C ASN A 62 0.16 10.90 -16.59
N ILE A 63 -0.69 10.71 -17.61
CA ILE A 63 -1.66 9.62 -17.68
C ILE A 63 -1.15 8.67 -18.76
N GLY A 64 -0.49 7.58 -18.34
CA GLY A 64 0.16 6.64 -19.25
C GLY A 64 -0.79 6.10 -20.31
N GLY A 65 -0.40 6.25 -21.59
CA GLY A 65 -1.20 5.79 -22.72
C GLY A 65 -2.40 6.69 -23.05
N VAL A 66 -2.46 7.91 -22.49
CA VAL A 66 -3.53 8.90 -22.68
C VAL A 66 -2.97 10.29 -22.97
N GLY A 67 -2.05 10.78 -22.14
CA GLY A 67 -1.45 12.10 -22.28
C GLY A 67 -1.14 12.75 -20.94
N THR A 68 -1.42 14.05 -20.80
CA THR A 68 -1.13 14.81 -19.56
C THR A 68 -2.35 15.54 -19.02
N LEU A 69 -2.47 15.61 -17.71
CA LEU A 69 -3.52 16.32 -16.98
C LEU A 69 -2.95 17.53 -16.24
N GLU A 70 -3.57 18.69 -16.43
CA GLU A 70 -3.25 19.94 -15.71
C GLU A 70 -4.51 20.58 -15.15
N PHE A 71 -4.40 21.35 -14.07
CA PHE A 71 -5.51 22.17 -13.57
C PHE A 71 -5.45 23.56 -14.22
N ASP A 72 -6.38 23.84 -15.13
CA ASP A 72 -6.54 25.16 -15.73
C ASP A 72 -7.30 26.08 -14.79
N HIS A 73 -6.57 27.07 -14.28
CA HIS A 73 -7.07 28.09 -13.37
C HIS A 73 -6.86 29.50 -13.94
N SER A 74 -6.66 29.62 -15.25
CA SER A 74 -6.45 30.90 -15.92
C SER A 74 -7.67 31.82 -15.84
N ASN A 75 -8.87 31.23 -15.79
CA ASN A 75 -10.14 31.92 -15.59
C ASN A 75 -10.87 31.37 -14.34
N PRO A 76 -10.99 32.15 -13.24
CA PRO A 76 -11.69 31.73 -12.03
C PRO A 76 -13.17 31.35 -12.21
N SER A 77 -13.81 31.81 -13.30
CA SER A 77 -15.20 31.48 -13.62
C SER A 77 -15.35 30.23 -14.51
N ASP A 78 -14.24 29.64 -14.96
CA ASP A 78 -14.19 28.47 -15.85
C ASP A 78 -12.98 27.59 -15.48
N LEU A 79 -13.00 27.09 -14.25
CA LEU A 79 -11.98 26.17 -13.75
C LEU A 79 -12.20 24.78 -14.35
N ALA A 80 -11.11 24.10 -14.73
CA ALA A 80 -11.21 22.73 -15.23
C ALA A 80 -9.91 21.96 -15.02
N TYR A 81 -10.02 20.64 -14.86
CA TYR A 81 -8.90 19.76 -15.19
C TYR A 81 -8.87 19.53 -16.70
N VAL A 82 -7.72 19.73 -17.32
CA VAL A 82 -7.54 19.65 -18.77
C VAL A 82 -6.61 18.50 -19.11
N ILE A 83 -7.13 17.53 -19.86
CA ILE A 83 -6.32 16.47 -20.46
C ILE A 83 -5.85 16.95 -21.82
N THR A 84 -4.54 16.95 -22.06
CA THR A 84 -3.95 17.08 -23.39
C THR A 84 -3.66 15.68 -23.91
N VAL A 85 -4.38 15.27 -24.96
CA VAL A 85 -4.30 13.92 -25.54
C VAL A 85 -2.95 13.71 -26.22
N ASP A 86 -2.28 12.59 -25.98
CA ASP A 86 -1.05 12.23 -26.67
C ASP A 86 -1.28 11.37 -27.92
N SER A 87 -0.21 11.13 -28.68
CA SER A 87 -0.25 10.31 -29.90
C SER A 87 -0.62 8.85 -29.64
N SER A 88 -0.40 8.33 -28.43
CA SER A 88 -0.66 6.92 -28.11
C SER A 88 -2.16 6.64 -27.97
N PHE A 89 -2.93 7.59 -27.40
CA PHE A 89 -4.38 7.49 -27.30
C PHE A 89 -5.09 7.91 -28.58
N ALA A 90 -4.56 8.94 -29.26
CA ALA A 90 -5.08 9.38 -30.55
C ALA A 90 -5.03 8.27 -31.62
N ALA A 91 -4.05 7.37 -31.54
CA ALA A 91 -3.89 6.26 -32.48
C ALA A 91 -4.79 5.05 -32.18
N LEU A 92 -5.58 5.06 -31.10
CA LEU A 92 -6.44 3.92 -30.76
C LEU A 92 -7.62 3.80 -31.75
N PRO A 93 -8.08 2.57 -32.06
CA PRO A 93 -9.28 2.36 -32.87
C PRO A 93 -10.52 3.01 -32.23
N ASN A 94 -11.47 3.43 -33.08
CA ASN A 94 -12.77 3.94 -32.62
C ASN A 94 -13.48 2.92 -31.70
N GLY A 95 -14.01 3.39 -30.58
CA GLY A 95 -14.62 2.60 -29.52
C GLY A 95 -13.64 2.11 -28.45
N SER A 96 -12.34 2.35 -28.61
CA SER A 96 -11.35 1.97 -27.60
C SER A 96 -11.54 2.78 -26.32
N GLN A 97 -11.40 2.10 -25.19
CA GLN A 97 -11.53 2.71 -23.87
C GLN A 97 -10.23 2.57 -23.07
N ARG A 98 -9.95 3.59 -22.26
CA ARG A 98 -8.94 3.54 -21.22
C ARG A 98 -9.56 3.93 -19.89
N ALA A 99 -9.43 3.04 -18.91
CA ALA A 99 -9.67 3.39 -17.53
C ALA A 99 -8.54 4.29 -17.06
N ILE A 100 -8.88 5.43 -16.47
CA ILE A 100 -7.94 6.43 -16.00
C ILE A 100 -8.07 6.51 -14.49
N LEU A 101 -6.91 6.48 -13.85
CA LEU A 101 -6.71 6.81 -12.45
C LEU A 101 -5.66 7.91 -12.38
N ALA A 102 -6.09 9.16 -12.27
CA ALA A 102 -5.19 10.30 -12.16
C ALA A 102 -5.17 10.84 -10.74
N ASN A 103 -3.97 10.89 -10.15
CA ASN A 103 -3.76 11.42 -8.81
C ASN A 103 -3.19 12.83 -8.89
N VAL A 104 -4.00 13.81 -8.54
CA VAL A 104 -3.56 15.19 -8.36
C VAL A 104 -3.06 15.35 -6.93
N SER A 105 -1.84 15.87 -6.77
CA SER A 105 -1.16 15.99 -5.48
C SER A 105 -0.91 17.46 -5.15
N PRO A 106 -1.80 18.13 -4.40
CA PRO A 106 -1.64 19.53 -4.03
C PRO A 106 -0.33 19.83 -3.31
N ALA A 107 0.20 21.04 -3.50
CA ALA A 107 1.41 21.46 -2.81
C ALA A 107 1.20 21.53 -1.29
N SER A 108 2.23 21.17 -0.52
CA SER A 108 2.17 21.21 0.94
C SER A 108 1.86 22.63 1.46
N GLY A 109 0.99 22.72 2.48
CA GLY A 109 0.55 23.98 3.06
C GLY A 109 -0.57 24.69 2.28
N THR A 110 -1.07 24.11 1.20
CA THR A 110 -2.24 24.63 0.46
C THR A 110 -3.55 24.17 1.11
N TYR A 111 -4.59 24.97 0.92
CA TYR A 111 -5.92 24.71 1.48
C TYR A 111 -6.99 25.46 0.69
N LEU A 112 -8.22 24.97 0.76
CA LEU A 112 -9.42 25.77 0.50
C LEU A 112 -9.83 26.45 1.81
N GLN A 113 -10.39 27.65 1.73
CA GLN A 113 -10.82 28.41 2.91
C GLN A 113 -12.21 28.98 2.71
N ALA A 114 -13.12 28.70 3.65
CA ALA A 114 -14.46 29.25 3.64
C ALA A 114 -14.42 30.78 3.79
N THR A 115 -15.34 31.49 3.13
CA THR A 115 -15.51 32.93 3.35
C THR A 115 -16.13 33.23 4.72
N SER A 116 -16.82 32.27 5.32
CA SER A 116 -17.38 32.35 6.67
C SER A 116 -17.37 30.96 7.33
N SER A 117 -17.20 30.91 8.65
CA SER A 117 -17.35 29.70 9.50
C SER A 117 -18.80 29.21 9.60
N HIS A 118 -19.75 29.97 9.06
CA HIS A 118 -21.15 29.61 9.06
C HIS A 118 -21.63 29.13 7.68
N SER A 119 -20.75 29.08 6.68
CA SER A 119 -21.09 28.68 5.31
C SER A 119 -20.13 27.60 4.82
N SER A 120 -20.67 26.53 4.22
CA SER A 120 -19.87 25.43 3.70
C SER A 120 -19.15 25.80 2.40
N ILE A 121 -17.96 25.25 2.17
CA ILE A 121 -17.30 25.27 0.87
C ILE A 121 -17.94 24.18 0.01
N GLY A 122 -18.37 24.53 -1.20
CA GLY A 122 -18.81 23.56 -2.20
C GLY A 122 -17.75 23.38 -3.28
N LEU A 123 -17.26 22.15 -3.47
CA LEU A 123 -16.40 21.78 -4.59
C LEU A 123 -17.17 20.81 -5.48
N THR A 124 -17.32 21.12 -6.76
CA THR A 124 -17.91 20.21 -7.75
C THR A 124 -16.89 19.93 -8.84
N ILE A 125 -16.63 18.66 -9.13
CA ILE A 125 -15.77 18.20 -10.22
C ILE A 125 -16.63 17.32 -11.14
N ASN A 126 -16.90 17.81 -12.36
CA ASN A 126 -17.72 17.12 -13.36
C ASN A 126 -19.06 16.58 -12.80
N GLY A 127 -19.78 17.42 -12.07
CA GLY A 127 -21.05 17.07 -11.41
C GLY A 127 -20.92 16.29 -10.10
N SER A 128 -19.74 15.78 -9.75
CA SER A 128 -19.48 15.16 -8.44
C SER A 128 -19.23 16.23 -7.40
N SER A 129 -20.11 16.35 -6.41
CA SER A 129 -20.05 17.39 -5.39
C SER A 129 -19.40 16.90 -4.10
N PHE A 130 -18.66 17.78 -3.44
CA PHE A 130 -18.03 17.60 -2.13
C PHE A 130 -18.32 18.84 -1.30
N THR A 131 -18.79 18.63 -0.07
CA THR A 131 -19.12 19.73 0.84
C THR A 131 -18.19 19.73 2.03
N PHE A 132 -17.61 20.87 2.34
CA PHE A 132 -16.79 21.06 3.54
C PHE A 132 -17.50 22.04 4.45
N THR A 133 -18.01 21.55 5.57
CA THR A 133 -18.79 22.35 6.52
C THR A 133 -17.89 22.77 7.67
N PRO A 134 -17.59 24.07 7.81
CA PRO A 134 -16.89 24.59 8.97
C PRO A 134 -17.59 24.20 10.27
N VAL A 135 -16.80 23.76 11.24
CA VAL A 135 -17.22 23.62 12.63
C VAL A 135 -16.59 24.79 13.38
N PRO A 136 -17.41 25.72 13.89
CA PRO A 136 -16.94 26.85 14.67
C PRO A 136 -16.04 26.39 15.82
N ARG A 137 -14.87 27.00 15.93
CA ARG A 137 -13.90 26.71 16.99
C ARG A 137 -14.20 27.55 18.22
N THR A 138 -13.78 27.02 19.36
CA THR A 138 -13.68 27.83 20.58
C THR A 138 -12.31 28.50 20.60
N PHE A 139 -12.30 29.79 20.93
CA PHE A 139 -11.11 30.61 20.92
C PHE A 139 -10.75 31.01 22.35
N PRO A 140 -9.73 30.38 22.96
CA PRO A 140 -9.30 30.78 24.29
C PRO A 140 -8.69 32.17 24.23
N LYS A 141 -8.90 32.94 25.30
CA LYS A 141 -8.25 34.24 25.50
C LYS A 141 -6.73 34.07 25.42
N ASP A 142 -6.08 34.91 24.63
CA ASP A 142 -4.62 34.96 24.58
C ASP A 142 -4.09 35.77 25.76
N VAL A 143 -3.01 35.30 26.36
CA VAL A 143 -2.41 35.87 27.58
C VAL A 143 -0.89 35.78 27.51
N GLY A 144 -0.23 36.78 28.06
CA GLY A 144 1.23 36.86 28.05
C GLY A 144 1.72 38.29 28.12
N ASP A 145 2.68 38.52 28.99
CA ASP A 145 3.38 39.80 29.14
C ASP A 145 4.32 40.06 27.95
N PHE A 146 4.94 41.24 27.95
CA PHE A 146 5.82 41.67 26.89
C PHE A 146 6.91 40.64 26.60
N SER A 147 7.01 40.26 25.33
CA SER A 147 8.00 39.31 24.85
C SER A 147 8.45 39.68 23.45
N THR A 148 9.68 39.26 23.15
CA THR A 148 10.25 39.32 21.82
C THR A 148 10.59 37.91 21.39
N ASN A 149 10.43 37.60 20.11
CA ASN A 149 10.79 36.30 19.55
C ASN A 149 11.45 36.45 18.18
N THR A 150 12.46 35.64 17.93
CA THR A 150 13.06 35.50 16.59
C THR A 150 12.99 34.04 16.19
N TYR A 151 12.43 33.77 15.02
CA TYR A 151 12.33 32.44 14.47
C TYR A 151 12.62 32.48 12.97
N ALA A 152 13.07 31.34 12.44
CA ALA A 152 13.31 31.17 11.02
C ALA A 152 12.33 30.15 10.44
N TYR A 153 11.99 30.27 9.16
CA TYR A 153 11.11 29.35 8.44
C TYR A 153 11.48 29.30 6.95
N ASP A 154 11.24 28.17 6.30
CA ASP A 154 11.36 28.06 4.84
C ASP A 154 10.11 28.63 4.17
N SER A 155 10.28 29.60 3.28
CA SER A 155 9.17 30.14 2.48
C SER A 155 9.21 29.69 1.02
N ALA A 156 10.34 29.17 0.56
CA ALA A 156 10.51 28.47 -0.71
C ALA A 156 11.67 27.46 -0.62
N ASN A 157 11.83 26.62 -1.64
CA ASN A 157 12.90 25.61 -1.69
C ASN A 157 14.32 26.23 -1.72
N ASP A 158 14.43 27.52 -2.04
CA ASP A 158 15.65 28.32 -2.07
C ASP A 158 15.64 29.50 -1.10
N ARG A 159 14.64 29.59 -0.22
CA ARG A 159 14.44 30.78 0.60
C ARG A 159 14.13 30.45 2.04
N ILE A 160 14.93 31.05 2.93
CA ILE A 160 14.68 31.06 4.37
C ILE A 160 14.42 32.49 4.82
N ASP A 161 13.30 32.69 5.50
CA ASP A 161 12.95 33.95 6.14
C ASP A 161 13.21 33.87 7.65
N ILE A 162 13.75 34.94 8.22
CA ILE A 162 13.94 35.13 9.65
C ILE A 162 13.07 36.29 10.08
N ALA A 163 12.08 35.99 10.93
CA ALA A 163 11.17 36.97 11.48
C ALA A 163 11.56 37.27 12.94
N THR A 164 11.72 38.55 13.26
CA THR A 164 11.82 39.04 14.64
C THR A 164 10.58 39.85 14.93
N GLY A 165 9.83 39.49 15.97
CA GLY A 165 8.61 40.18 16.35
C GLY A 165 8.45 40.37 17.85
N ILE A 166 7.52 41.26 18.19
CA ILE A 166 7.12 41.55 19.56
C ILE A 166 5.68 41.08 19.80
N SER A 167 5.41 40.67 21.03
CA SER A 167 4.10 40.20 21.47
C SER A 167 3.85 40.59 22.91
N ASP A 168 2.72 41.26 23.15
CA ASP A 168 2.20 41.57 24.48
C ASP A 168 0.67 41.43 24.45
N ALA A 169 0.19 40.24 24.79
CA ALA A 169 -1.23 39.94 24.80
C ALA A 169 -1.95 40.61 25.97
N ASN A 170 -1.28 40.70 27.13
CA ASN A 170 -1.84 41.32 28.33
C ASN A 170 -2.03 42.83 28.14
N TYR A 171 -1.08 43.53 27.51
CA TYR A 171 -1.24 44.95 27.15
C TYR A 171 -2.48 45.17 26.28
N MET A 172 -2.63 44.38 25.20
CA MET A 172 -3.80 44.47 24.32
C MET A 172 -5.11 44.22 25.07
N ASN A 173 -5.15 43.17 25.90
CA ASN A 173 -6.32 42.85 26.72
C ASN A 173 -6.66 43.95 27.71
N ASN A 174 -5.66 44.57 28.35
CA ASN A 174 -5.85 45.66 29.30
C ASN A 174 -6.41 46.89 28.58
N MET A 175 -5.85 47.25 27.42
CA MET A 175 -6.35 48.37 26.61
C MET A 175 -7.79 48.15 26.15
N LEU A 176 -8.11 46.97 25.59
CA LEU A 176 -9.47 46.66 25.10
C LEU A 176 -10.50 46.65 26.24
N SER A 177 -10.20 45.98 27.36
CA SER A 177 -11.14 45.89 28.49
C SER A 177 -11.30 47.17 29.31
N SER A 178 -10.34 48.10 29.22
CA SER A 178 -10.35 49.38 29.95
C SER A 178 -10.74 50.58 29.07
N ASN A 179 -11.25 50.36 27.86
CA ASN A 179 -11.54 51.42 26.89
C ASN A 179 -10.32 52.32 26.59
N GLY A 180 -9.14 51.73 26.52
CA GLY A 180 -7.88 52.38 26.20
C GLY A 180 -7.25 53.20 27.32
N THR A 181 -7.68 53.01 28.58
CA THR A 181 -7.25 53.88 29.70
C THR A 181 -6.19 53.26 30.60
N ASN A 182 -6.10 51.93 30.66
CA ASN A 182 -5.16 51.21 31.51
C ASN A 182 -4.33 50.22 30.69
N PRO A 183 -3.03 50.48 30.46
CA PRO A 183 -2.15 49.54 29.78
C PRO A 183 -1.74 48.35 30.68
N GLY A 184 -1.84 48.50 32.00
CA GLY A 184 -1.22 47.59 32.97
C GLY A 184 0.31 47.66 32.98
N ASP A 185 0.93 46.87 33.85
CA ASP A 185 2.38 46.64 33.87
C ASP A 185 2.67 45.23 33.36
N THR A 186 3.22 45.15 32.15
CA THR A 186 3.51 43.91 31.43
C THR A 186 5.00 43.78 31.11
N GLY A 187 5.86 44.59 31.75
CA GLY A 187 7.31 44.52 31.56
C GLY A 187 7.81 45.06 30.22
N ILE A 188 7.08 46.00 29.60
CA ILE A 188 7.51 46.67 28.37
C ILE A 188 8.77 47.50 28.67
N PRO A 189 9.87 47.33 27.92
CA PRO A 189 11.12 48.03 28.20
C PRO A 189 11.05 49.52 27.84
N GLU A 190 11.80 50.32 28.60
CA GLU A 190 11.96 51.74 28.34
C GLU A 190 12.93 52.01 27.18
N GLY A 191 12.67 53.05 26.41
CA GLY A 191 13.51 53.48 25.29
C GLY A 191 13.29 52.69 24.00
N ASP A 192 14.29 52.69 23.15
CA ASP A 192 14.25 51.98 21.86
C ASP A 192 14.52 50.50 22.06
N LEU A 193 13.72 49.65 21.42
CA LEU A 193 14.03 48.23 21.30
C LEU A 193 14.86 47.96 20.05
N ILE A 194 16.09 47.50 20.24
CA ILE A 194 16.99 47.10 19.15
C ILE A 194 17.25 45.59 19.24
N THR A 195 17.21 44.91 18.10
CA THR A 195 17.52 43.47 18.01
C THR A 195 18.68 43.25 17.08
N ILE A 196 19.64 42.40 17.47
CA ILE A 196 20.80 42.02 16.67
C ILE A 196 20.78 40.50 16.49
N GLN A 197 20.83 40.07 15.24
CA GLN A 197 20.90 38.67 14.84
C GLN A 197 22.29 38.36 14.24
N ARG A 198 22.86 37.22 14.66
CA ARG A 198 24.11 36.66 14.11
C ARG A 198 23.77 35.31 13.50
N ALA A 199 23.94 35.16 12.18
CA ALA A 199 23.51 34.00 11.42
C ALA A 199 24.68 33.33 10.67
N THR A 200 24.62 32.01 10.60
CA THR A 200 25.48 31.15 9.79
C THR A 200 24.62 30.42 8.77
N THR A 201 25.17 30.17 7.58
CA THR A 201 24.50 29.41 6.52
C THR A 201 25.24 28.11 6.22
N ILE A 202 24.48 27.09 5.82
CA ILE A 202 24.98 25.77 5.41
C ILE A 202 24.25 25.38 4.13
N GLY A 203 24.94 24.68 3.22
CA GLY A 203 24.39 24.25 1.94
C GLY A 203 25.04 25.00 0.80
N SER A 204 24.23 25.49 -0.13
CA SER A 204 24.70 26.27 -1.27
C SER A 204 24.95 27.73 -0.90
N SER A 205 25.57 28.47 -1.81
CA SER A 205 25.90 29.89 -1.59
C SER A 205 24.64 30.75 -1.46
N VAL A 206 24.68 31.73 -0.57
CA VAL A 206 23.67 32.79 -0.52
C VAL A 206 23.92 33.73 -1.70
N ILE A 207 22.91 33.89 -2.56
CA ILE A 207 22.99 34.76 -3.75
C ILE A 207 22.37 36.12 -3.51
N ASN A 208 21.51 36.23 -2.50
CA ASN A 208 20.86 37.48 -2.15
C ASN A 208 20.38 37.44 -0.69
N THR A 209 20.40 38.61 -0.05
CA THR A 209 19.71 38.85 1.22
C THR A 209 18.78 40.04 1.07
N LEU A 210 17.57 39.95 1.62
CA LEU A 210 16.59 41.03 1.53
C LEU A 210 16.03 41.38 2.91
N MET A 211 16.07 42.65 3.28
CA MET A 211 15.36 43.16 4.46
C MET A 211 14.13 43.95 4.02
N SER A 212 12.96 43.71 4.63
CA SER A 212 11.74 44.46 4.30
C SER A 212 11.85 45.95 4.64
N ASN A 213 11.45 46.82 3.71
CA ASN A 213 11.47 48.28 3.88
C ASN A 213 10.38 48.82 4.82
N LYS A 214 9.35 48.02 5.05
CA LYS A 214 8.27 48.33 6.00
C LYS A 214 8.16 47.18 7.00
N PRO A 215 7.99 47.47 8.29
CA PRO A 215 7.65 46.43 9.25
C PRO A 215 6.29 45.82 8.93
N GLY A 216 6.13 44.55 9.31
CA GLY A 216 4.86 43.85 9.26
C GLY A 216 4.13 43.94 10.59
N ILE A 217 2.81 43.80 10.53
CA ILE A 217 1.96 43.55 11.68
C ILE A 217 0.92 42.51 11.29
N VAL A 218 0.52 41.64 12.21
CA VAL A 218 -0.71 40.84 12.05
C VAL A 218 -1.91 41.56 12.67
N SER A 219 -3.05 41.52 11.97
CA SER A 219 -4.30 42.07 12.49
C SER A 219 -4.65 41.39 13.82
N PRO A 220 -5.10 42.14 14.83
CA PRO A 220 -5.42 41.56 16.13
C PRO A 220 -6.63 40.63 16.00
N LYS A 221 -6.63 39.57 16.81
CA LYS A 221 -7.69 38.55 16.80
C LYS A 221 -8.60 38.82 17.98
N LEU A 222 -9.61 39.68 17.85
CA LEU A 222 -10.44 40.05 19.01
C LEU A 222 -11.55 39.03 19.26
N SER A 223 -11.95 38.92 20.52
CA SER A 223 -13.10 38.18 21.01
C SER A 223 -14.42 38.69 20.41
N GLU A 224 -15.48 37.89 20.54
CA GLU A 224 -16.84 38.22 20.05
C GLU A 224 -17.40 39.51 20.68
N ASP A 225 -17.02 39.82 21.92
CA ASP A 225 -17.37 41.07 22.60
C ASP A 225 -16.36 42.20 22.37
N GLY A 226 -15.26 41.95 21.65
CA GLY A 226 -14.21 42.92 21.33
C GLY A 226 -13.34 43.35 22.51
N THR A 227 -13.44 42.70 23.68
CA THR A 227 -12.77 43.15 24.92
C THR A 227 -11.41 42.50 25.21
N TYR A 228 -11.02 41.47 24.44
CA TYR A 228 -9.71 40.82 24.55
C TYR A 228 -9.29 40.20 23.23
N ILE A 229 -8.01 39.81 23.12
CA ILE A 229 -7.50 39.04 22.00
C ILE A 229 -7.54 37.54 22.26
N VAL A 230 -7.70 36.74 21.21
CA VAL A 230 -7.87 35.28 21.27
C VAL A 230 -6.75 34.54 20.53
N GLN A 231 -6.48 33.32 20.98
CA GLN A 231 -5.54 32.41 20.32
C GLN A 231 -6.19 31.70 19.15
N ASN A 232 -5.36 31.27 18.19
CA ASN A 232 -5.74 30.34 17.11
C ASN A 232 -6.82 30.79 16.14
N ASP A 233 -7.35 32.00 16.25
CA ASP A 233 -8.18 32.58 15.20
C ASP A 233 -7.32 33.02 13.99
N SER A 234 -7.99 33.22 12.86
CA SER A 234 -7.43 33.72 11.62
C SER A 234 -7.04 35.20 11.76
N SER A 235 -6.00 35.60 11.03
CA SER A 235 -5.52 36.98 10.96
C SER A 235 -4.98 37.26 9.58
N THR A 236 -4.85 38.54 9.23
CA THR A 236 -4.18 38.99 8.02
C THR A 236 -2.95 39.83 8.37
N GLY A 237 -2.05 40.01 7.41
CA GLY A 237 -0.80 40.75 7.59
C GLY A 237 -0.91 42.08 6.90
N LEU A 238 -0.49 43.12 7.60
CA LEU A 238 -0.42 44.48 7.10
C LEU A 238 1.02 44.97 7.14
N SER A 239 1.33 45.93 6.30
CA SER A 239 2.54 46.73 6.44
C SER A 239 2.22 47.98 7.23
N VAL A 240 3.11 48.38 8.14
CA VAL A 240 2.98 49.65 8.85
C VAL A 240 3.49 50.77 7.96
N ASP A 241 2.73 51.87 7.81
CA ASP A 241 3.14 53.00 6.98
C ASP A 241 3.84 54.09 7.80
N ASN A 242 5.04 53.76 8.28
CA ASN A 242 5.90 54.66 9.07
C ASN A 242 7.10 55.18 8.26
N GLY A 243 6.93 55.36 6.94
CA GLY A 243 8.00 55.74 6.02
C GLY A 243 8.84 54.56 5.50
N SER A 244 9.94 54.86 4.81
CA SER A 244 10.88 53.83 4.34
C SER A 244 11.95 53.58 5.39
N ALA A 245 12.29 52.32 5.64
CA ALA A 245 13.33 51.96 6.58
C ALA A 245 14.69 52.62 6.25
N THR A 246 15.33 53.22 7.25
CA THR A 246 16.66 53.82 7.13
C THR A 246 17.73 52.72 7.17
N ALA A 247 18.40 52.47 6.06
CA ALA A 247 19.50 51.52 6.01
C ALA A 247 20.80 52.15 6.51
N VAL A 248 21.42 51.54 7.52
CA VAL A 248 22.73 51.91 8.06
C VAL A 248 23.80 51.01 7.43
N THR A 249 24.95 51.57 7.08
CA THR A 249 26.12 50.81 6.60
C THR A 249 27.22 50.84 7.65
N LEU A 250 27.76 49.68 7.99
CA LEU A 250 28.81 49.50 9.00
C LEU A 250 29.88 48.52 8.48
N PRO A 251 31.12 48.57 9.01
CA PRO A 251 32.18 47.64 8.62
C PRO A 251 31.90 46.20 9.11
N ALA A 252 32.56 45.23 8.49
CA ALA A 252 32.36 43.79 8.73
C ALA A 252 32.67 43.34 10.17
N ASP A 253 33.45 44.12 10.91
CA ASP A 253 33.88 43.86 12.29
C ASP A 253 33.13 44.72 13.33
N ALA A 254 32.02 45.36 12.94
CA ALA A 254 31.25 46.22 13.84
C ALA A 254 30.76 45.48 15.11
N THR A 255 31.04 46.09 16.26
CA THR A 255 30.60 45.60 17.56
C THR A 255 29.12 45.89 17.80
N ASP A 256 28.49 45.15 18.71
CA ASP A 256 27.09 45.38 19.08
C ASP A 256 26.84 46.82 19.54
N THR A 257 27.77 47.41 20.31
CA THR A 257 27.68 48.82 20.72
C THR A 257 27.67 49.77 19.52
N GLN A 258 28.52 49.56 18.52
CA GLN A 258 28.55 50.39 17.30
C GLN A 258 27.26 50.25 16.50
N ILE A 259 26.74 49.02 16.36
CA ILE A 259 25.47 48.74 15.69
C ILE A 259 24.33 49.46 16.40
N ILE A 260 24.24 49.33 17.72
CA ILE A 260 23.18 49.94 18.54
C ILE A 260 23.22 51.47 18.43
N GLN A 261 24.39 52.08 18.57
CA GLN A 261 24.54 53.53 18.48
C GLN A 261 24.15 54.08 17.10
N ALA A 262 24.54 53.39 16.03
CA ALA A 262 24.22 53.82 14.67
C ALA A 262 22.72 53.69 14.38
N LEU A 263 22.08 52.61 14.83
CA LEU A 263 20.63 52.40 14.68
C LEU A 263 19.81 53.38 15.54
N LYS A 264 20.24 53.69 16.77
CA LYS A 264 19.61 54.71 17.62
C LYS A 264 19.69 56.08 16.96
N ALA A 265 20.86 56.45 16.41
CA ALA A 265 21.05 57.72 15.72
C ALA A 265 20.22 57.82 14.41
N ALA A 266 20.03 56.71 13.72
CA ALA A 266 19.20 56.63 12.51
C ALA A 266 17.69 56.70 12.79
N GLY A 267 17.27 56.54 14.05
CA GLY A 267 15.88 56.61 14.47
C GLY A 267 15.10 55.30 14.30
N PRO A 268 13.77 55.31 14.57
CA PRO A 268 12.91 54.14 14.48
C PRO A 268 12.83 53.61 13.04
N ASN A 269 12.55 52.31 12.89
CA ASN A 269 12.51 51.62 11.59
C ASN A 269 13.86 51.66 10.83
N SER A 270 14.98 51.86 11.54
CA SER A 270 16.31 51.71 10.96
C SER A 270 16.78 50.26 11.01
N ARG A 271 17.70 49.89 10.12
CA ARG A 271 18.19 48.52 9.97
C ARG A 271 19.60 48.47 9.42
N VAL A 272 20.27 47.34 9.63
CA VAL A 272 21.60 47.06 9.06
C VAL A 272 21.69 45.60 8.63
N MET A 273 22.41 45.34 7.54
CA MET A 273 22.86 44.02 7.08
C MET A 273 24.37 44.10 6.86
N ILE A 274 25.11 43.18 7.46
CA ILE A 274 26.57 43.07 7.37
C ILE A 274 26.89 41.63 6.98
N GLU A 275 27.61 41.47 5.88
CA GLU A 275 28.30 40.23 5.56
C GLU A 275 29.69 40.30 6.21
N ASN A 276 29.90 39.44 7.21
CA ASN A 276 31.13 39.41 7.99
C ASN A 276 32.26 38.76 7.17
N SER A 277 33.52 39.07 7.49
CA SER A 277 34.68 38.56 6.73
C SER A 277 34.87 37.03 6.80
N ASP A 278 34.20 36.36 7.74
CA ASP A 278 34.19 34.91 7.90
C ASP A 278 33.03 34.21 7.14
N GLY A 279 32.27 34.96 6.35
CA GLY A 279 31.11 34.45 5.59
C GLY A 279 29.84 34.31 6.42
N THR A 280 29.82 34.78 7.67
CA THR A 280 28.61 34.85 8.50
C THR A 280 27.87 36.17 8.28
N TYR A 281 26.62 36.25 8.73
CA TYR A 281 25.77 37.43 8.53
C TYR A 281 25.37 38.06 9.86
N THR A 282 25.43 39.37 9.94
CA THR A 282 24.89 40.16 11.05
C THR A 282 23.80 41.07 10.52
N PHE A 283 22.61 41.01 11.11
CA PHE A 283 21.55 41.95 10.77
C PHE A 283 20.84 42.43 12.02
N ALA A 284 20.30 43.64 11.97
CA ALA A 284 19.67 44.25 13.12
C ALA A 284 18.58 45.24 12.72
N TYR A 285 17.64 45.46 13.64
CA TYR A 285 16.48 46.33 13.49
C TYR A 285 16.30 47.21 14.73
N ASN A 286 15.97 48.49 14.51
CA ASN A 286 15.44 49.38 15.54
C ASN A 286 13.91 49.45 15.44
N PHE A 287 13.23 48.87 16.43
CA PHE A 287 11.77 48.91 16.55
C PHE A 287 11.28 50.29 17.02
N GLY A 288 12.17 51.15 17.50
CA GLY A 288 11.85 52.44 18.10
C GLY A 288 11.34 52.29 19.53
N LYS A 289 10.76 53.38 20.05
CA LYS A 289 10.07 53.37 21.33
C LYS A 289 8.78 52.57 21.25
N LEU A 290 8.60 51.67 22.20
CA LEU A 290 7.40 50.84 22.29
C LEU A 290 6.23 51.59 22.97
N THR A 291 6.55 52.54 23.84
CA THR A 291 5.58 53.37 24.56
C THR A 291 6.04 54.82 24.65
N GLY A 292 5.09 55.74 24.85
CA GLY A 292 5.34 57.16 25.03
C GLY A 292 5.45 57.93 23.71
N PRO A 293 5.88 59.20 23.74
CA PRO A 293 5.95 60.03 22.54
C PRO A 293 6.82 59.39 21.45
N GLY A 294 6.23 59.19 20.27
CA GLY A 294 6.89 58.59 19.11
C GLY A 294 6.72 57.08 18.94
N SER A 295 5.97 56.39 19.81
CA SER A 295 5.56 55.00 19.59
C SER A 295 4.50 54.89 18.48
N LEU A 296 4.53 53.78 17.76
CA LEU A 296 3.56 53.50 16.69
C LEU A 296 2.23 53.01 17.26
N THR A 297 1.12 53.45 16.69
CA THR A 297 -0.23 52.98 17.02
C THR A 297 -0.91 52.29 15.84
N TYR A 298 -2.06 51.63 16.06
CA TYR A 298 -2.79 51.03 14.95
C TYR A 298 -3.31 52.07 13.92
N HIS A 299 -3.40 53.36 14.27
CA HIS A 299 -3.66 54.44 13.31
C HIS A 299 -2.57 54.52 12.23
N ASP A 300 -1.29 54.30 12.60
CA ASP A 300 -0.16 54.31 11.65
C ASP A 300 -0.18 53.10 10.69
N VAL A 301 -0.94 52.06 11.02
CA VAL A 301 -1.18 50.90 10.15
C VAL A 301 -2.40 51.14 9.27
N ARG A 302 -3.48 51.67 9.86
CA ARG A 302 -4.71 52.01 9.17
C ARG A 302 -5.23 53.36 9.60
N SER A 303 -4.96 54.36 8.76
CA SER A 303 -5.41 55.73 8.95
C SER A 303 -6.93 55.93 8.88
N GLN A 304 -7.69 54.89 8.51
CA GLN A 304 -9.15 54.89 8.53
C GLN A 304 -9.72 54.54 9.91
N ASP A 305 -8.86 54.14 10.86
CA ASP A 305 -9.24 53.74 12.22
C ASP A 305 -10.27 52.61 12.25
N ASP A 306 -10.17 51.68 11.32
CA ASP A 306 -11.11 50.56 11.11
C ASP A 306 -10.47 49.18 11.39
N MET A 307 -9.41 49.13 12.21
CA MET A 307 -8.59 47.93 12.40
C MET A 307 -9.37 46.69 12.85
N ALA A 308 -10.32 46.83 13.79
CA ALA A 308 -11.17 45.74 14.25
C ALA A 308 -12.09 45.26 13.11
N SER A 309 -12.81 46.18 12.45
CA SER A 309 -13.66 45.87 11.29
C SER A 309 -12.87 45.18 10.16
N TYR A 310 -11.63 45.61 9.93
CA TYR A 310 -10.75 45.01 8.94
C TYR A 310 -10.31 43.59 9.35
N SER A 311 -9.96 43.39 10.62
CA SER A 311 -9.60 42.06 11.15
C SER A 311 -10.76 41.06 11.04
N ASP A 312 -12.00 41.54 11.24
CA ASP A 312 -13.22 40.75 11.21
C ASP A 312 -13.46 40.05 9.87
N GLN A 313 -13.01 40.64 8.77
CA GLN A 313 -13.12 40.08 7.42
C GLN A 313 -12.35 38.76 7.25
N TYR A 314 -11.42 38.47 8.17
CA TYR A 314 -10.56 37.29 8.13
C TYR A 314 -10.80 36.35 9.31
N GLN A 315 -11.32 36.85 10.42
CA GLN A 315 -11.57 36.08 11.63
C GLN A 315 -12.71 35.08 11.43
N GLU A 316 -12.67 34.03 12.25
CA GLU A 316 -13.77 33.09 12.35
C GLU A 316 -14.87 33.59 13.30
N ILE A 317 -14.48 34.41 14.28
CA ILE A 317 -15.38 35.17 15.13
C ILE A 317 -16.00 36.28 14.29
N ASP A 318 -17.33 36.37 14.32
CA ASP A 318 -18.12 37.40 13.64
C ASP A 318 -18.61 38.41 14.69
N ARG A 319 -18.19 39.67 14.59
CA ARG A 319 -18.57 40.73 15.54
C ARG A 319 -19.63 41.64 14.93
N THR A 320 -20.54 42.11 15.77
CA THR A 320 -21.49 43.14 15.34
C THR A 320 -20.77 44.44 14.98
N ASP A 321 -21.35 45.23 14.07
CA ASP A 321 -20.83 46.55 13.69
C ASP A 321 -20.60 47.47 14.91
N ALA A 322 -21.45 47.37 15.94
CA ALA A 322 -21.32 48.16 17.17
C ALA A 322 -20.09 47.75 18.00
N VAL A 323 -19.82 46.45 18.13
CA VAL A 323 -18.62 45.92 18.80
C VAL A 323 -17.37 46.33 18.03
N ASN A 324 -17.38 46.19 16.70
CA ASN A 324 -16.28 46.61 15.85
C ASN A 324 -16.01 48.12 15.97
N ALA A 325 -17.05 48.96 15.93
CA ALA A 325 -16.91 50.41 16.09
C ALA A 325 -16.30 50.80 17.45
N HIS A 326 -16.66 50.09 18.52
CA HIS A 326 -16.07 50.30 19.84
C HIS A 326 -14.59 49.91 19.89
N ALA A 327 -14.26 48.70 19.42
CA ALA A 327 -12.88 48.21 19.39
C ALA A 327 -11.98 49.08 18.49
N ASN A 328 -12.50 49.56 17.35
CA ASN A 328 -11.83 50.51 16.46
C ASN A 328 -11.38 51.78 17.20
N SER A 329 -12.28 52.38 18.01
CA SER A 329 -12.00 53.59 18.80
C SER A 329 -10.83 53.39 19.77
N VAL A 330 -10.77 52.22 20.43
CA VAL A 330 -9.67 51.86 21.33
C VAL A 330 -8.37 51.64 20.54
N LEU A 331 -8.42 50.83 19.48
CA LEU A 331 -7.23 50.47 18.70
C LEU A 331 -6.57 51.68 18.04
N ALA A 332 -7.32 52.66 17.55
CA ALA A 332 -6.80 53.89 16.94
C ALA A 332 -5.73 54.60 17.81
N HIS A 333 -5.85 54.48 19.13
CA HIS A 333 -4.94 55.11 20.10
C HIS A 333 -4.04 54.11 20.84
N THR A 334 -4.06 52.83 20.45
CA THR A 334 -3.33 51.75 21.12
C THR A 334 -1.98 51.51 20.43
N ASN A 335 -0.90 51.39 21.20
CA ASN A 335 0.43 51.11 20.67
C ASN A 335 0.49 49.71 20.05
N ILE A 336 1.30 49.54 19.01
CA ILE A 336 1.46 48.26 18.34
C ILE A 336 2.45 47.37 19.11
N LEU A 337 1.97 46.68 20.14
CA LEU A 337 2.81 45.79 20.97
C LEU A 337 2.54 44.30 20.77
N HIS A 338 1.59 43.95 19.91
CA HIS A 338 1.26 42.57 19.60
C HIS A 338 1.26 42.31 18.09
N GLY A 339 2.09 41.35 17.66
CA GLY A 339 2.12 40.91 16.27
C GLY A 339 2.95 41.77 15.31
N PHE A 340 3.70 42.75 15.82
CA PHE A 340 4.59 43.61 15.05
C PHE A 340 5.94 42.92 14.80
N ASN A 341 6.42 42.90 13.55
CA ASN A 341 7.61 42.17 13.16
C ASN A 341 8.43 42.82 12.04
N HIS A 342 9.68 42.37 11.95
CA HIS A 342 10.57 42.58 10.83
C HIS A 342 11.02 41.23 10.25
N VAL A 343 11.21 41.19 8.93
CA VAL A 343 11.62 39.98 8.21
C VAL A 343 12.87 40.24 7.37
N THR A 344 13.84 39.34 7.52
CA THR A 344 15.03 39.21 6.66
C THR A 344 14.92 37.91 5.87
N ALA A 345 15.18 37.93 4.57
CA ALA A 345 15.18 36.77 3.70
C ALA A 345 16.59 36.43 3.22
N PHE A 346 16.92 35.13 3.18
CA PHE A 346 18.11 34.57 2.56
C PHE A 346 17.71 33.76 1.34
N PHE A 347 18.34 34.03 0.19
CA PHE A 347 18.12 33.30 -1.06
C PHE A 347 19.36 32.50 -1.42
N PHE A 348 19.16 31.23 -1.76
CA PHE A 348 20.21 30.26 -2.02
C PHE A 348 20.34 29.95 -3.51
N SER A 349 21.56 29.67 -3.98
CA SER A 349 21.83 29.38 -5.39
C SER A 349 21.26 28.04 -5.86
N ASP A 350 21.08 27.07 -4.96
CA ASP A 350 20.73 25.71 -5.32
C ASP A 350 19.59 25.16 -4.45
N GLN A 351 18.45 24.94 -5.08
CA GLN A 351 17.24 24.41 -4.44
C GLN A 351 17.23 22.87 -4.35
N SER A 352 18.21 22.20 -4.97
CA SER A 352 18.31 20.74 -4.97
C SER A 352 19.00 20.17 -3.73
N VAL A 353 19.57 21.05 -2.89
CA VAL A 353 20.20 20.70 -1.61
C VAL A 353 19.41 21.29 -0.45
N VAL A 354 19.62 20.72 0.73
CA VAL A 354 19.11 21.33 1.97
C VAL A 354 20.01 22.50 2.31
N ASN A 355 19.45 23.71 2.26
CA ASN A 355 20.09 24.92 2.75
C ASN A 355 19.60 25.21 4.17
N THR A 356 20.46 25.66 5.06
CA THR A 356 20.11 25.96 6.45
C THR A 356 20.59 27.35 6.81
N VAL A 357 19.76 28.12 7.52
CA VAL A 357 20.19 29.31 8.25
C VAL A 357 19.97 29.06 9.73
N ARG A 358 20.98 29.32 10.55
CA ARG A 358 20.89 29.19 12.02
C ARG A 358 21.70 30.25 12.71
N GLY A 359 21.29 30.64 13.91
CA GLY A 359 21.94 31.74 14.62
C GLY A 359 21.33 32.09 15.97
N THR A 360 21.77 33.24 16.48
CA THR A 360 21.30 33.82 17.74
C THR A 360 20.72 35.20 17.51
N SER A 361 19.70 35.57 18.28
CA SER A 361 19.10 36.90 18.30
C SER A 361 19.17 37.45 19.72
N THR A 362 19.85 38.60 19.89
CA THR A 362 19.97 39.33 21.16
C THR A 362 19.16 40.61 21.08
N ARG A 363 18.50 40.98 22.18
CA ARG A 363 17.69 42.21 22.27
C ARG A 363 18.29 43.18 23.28
N TYR A 364 18.16 44.45 22.97
CA TYR A 364 18.68 45.56 23.74
C TYR A 364 17.59 46.61 23.89
N SER A 365 17.46 47.16 25.09
CA SER A 365 16.74 48.42 25.33
C SER A 365 17.71 49.57 25.45
N VAL A 366 17.38 50.70 24.81
CA VAL A 366 18.25 51.88 24.74
C VAL A 366 17.47 53.13 25.11
N THR A 367 17.71 53.61 26.34
CA THR A 367 17.08 54.82 26.89
C THR A 367 17.54 56.08 26.15
N ASP A 368 16.86 57.20 26.40
CA ASP A 368 17.14 58.47 25.70
C ASP A 368 18.52 59.06 26.03
N ASP A 369 19.08 58.73 27.19
CA ASP A 369 20.47 59.07 27.58
C ASP A 369 21.53 58.15 26.95
N GLY A 370 21.11 57.13 26.19
CA GLY A 370 21.98 56.17 25.52
C GLY A 370 22.41 54.97 26.37
N THR A 371 21.85 54.78 27.57
CA THR A 371 22.14 53.59 28.38
C THR A 371 21.61 52.33 27.69
N ILE A 372 22.50 51.35 27.48
CA ILE A 372 22.20 50.08 26.80
C ILE A 372 22.00 48.99 27.84
N THR A 373 20.85 48.32 27.80
CA THR A 373 20.58 47.12 28.61
C THR A 373 20.32 45.92 27.72
N GLU A 374 21.17 44.91 27.82
CA GLU A 374 20.91 43.61 27.20
C GLU A 374 19.78 42.89 27.92
N GLN A 375 18.87 42.31 27.16
CA GLN A 375 17.73 41.57 27.71
C GLN A 375 17.97 40.06 27.64
N LYS A 376 17.48 39.42 26.58
CA LYS A 376 17.49 37.96 26.43
C LYS A 376 17.97 37.58 25.05
N THR A 377 18.81 36.56 24.96
CA THR A 377 19.21 35.93 23.70
C THR A 377 18.41 34.66 23.43
N ASN A 378 18.06 34.40 22.17
CA ASN A 378 17.43 33.16 21.74
C ASN A 378 18.05 32.63 20.43
N ASN A 379 17.97 31.32 20.23
CA ASN A 379 18.42 30.68 19.00
C ASN A 379 17.30 30.64 17.95
N PHE A 380 17.67 30.63 16.68
CA PHE A 380 16.77 30.34 15.56
C PHE A 380 17.45 29.40 14.57
N GLN A 381 16.67 28.56 13.89
CA GLN A 381 17.13 27.78 12.74
C GLN A 381 15.98 27.43 11.81
N ALA A 382 16.26 27.31 10.53
CA ALA A 382 15.39 26.67 9.55
C ALA A 382 16.22 26.04 8.44
N SER A 383 15.63 25.05 7.77
CA SER A 383 16.21 24.40 6.60
C SER A 383 15.21 24.39 5.46
N THR A 384 15.68 24.59 4.23
CA THR A 384 14.85 24.45 3.03
C THR A 384 14.51 22.99 2.78
N ARG A 385 13.44 22.78 2.02
CA ARG A 385 13.13 21.50 1.40
C ARG A 385 13.85 21.39 0.05
N ILE A 386 14.17 20.17 -0.35
CA ILE A 386 14.75 19.90 -1.69
C ILE A 386 13.65 20.03 -2.75
N SER A 387 13.96 20.74 -3.84
CA SER A 387 13.10 20.86 -5.02
C SER A 387 13.13 19.59 -5.87
N SER A 388 11.95 19.14 -6.31
CA SER A 388 11.78 18.12 -7.35
C SER A 388 11.69 18.72 -8.76
N ALA A 389 11.85 20.03 -8.89
CA ALA A 389 11.88 20.74 -10.17
C ALA A 389 13.32 21.08 -10.58
N ARG A 390 13.60 20.98 -11.89
CA ARG A 390 14.91 21.27 -12.48
C ARG A 390 15.09 22.79 -12.64
N SER A 391 16.19 23.33 -12.11
CA SER A 391 16.64 24.69 -12.40
C SER A 391 17.53 24.73 -13.65
N GLU A 392 17.60 25.90 -14.30
CA GLU A 392 18.49 26.11 -15.45
C GLU A 392 19.96 25.81 -15.08
N GLY A 393 20.67 25.06 -15.91
CA GLY A 393 22.07 24.66 -15.67
C GLY A 393 22.26 23.42 -14.79
N GLN A 394 21.21 22.86 -14.20
CA GLN A 394 21.30 21.58 -13.47
C GLN A 394 21.22 20.37 -14.41
N SER A 395 21.88 19.27 -14.02
CA SER A 395 21.65 17.93 -14.57
C SER A 395 20.85 17.06 -13.61
N LYS A 396 20.31 15.96 -14.13
CA LYS A 396 19.51 14.99 -13.38
C LYS A 396 20.25 13.68 -13.21
N VAL A 397 20.27 13.13 -11.99
CA VAL A 397 20.61 11.73 -11.73
C VAL A 397 19.32 10.97 -11.49
N THR A 398 19.10 9.87 -12.22
CA THR A 398 17.99 8.95 -12.03
C THR A 398 18.52 7.57 -11.65
N VAL A 399 17.98 7.00 -10.58
CA VAL A 399 18.28 5.65 -10.12
C VAL A 399 17.04 4.80 -10.33
N ARG A 400 17.17 3.76 -11.16
CA ARG A 400 16.11 2.81 -11.47
C ARG A 400 16.33 1.52 -10.71
N TYR A 401 15.22 0.90 -10.28
CA TYR A 401 15.22 -0.42 -9.64
C TYR A 401 14.49 -1.35 -10.59
N VAL A 402 15.22 -2.25 -11.22
CA VAL A 402 14.71 -3.06 -12.33
C VAL A 402 14.92 -4.55 -12.10
N ASP A 403 14.09 -5.37 -12.73
CA ASP A 403 14.35 -6.80 -12.84
C ASP A 403 15.46 -7.10 -13.88
N THR A 404 15.78 -8.38 -14.07
CA THR A 404 16.77 -8.83 -15.06
C THR A 404 16.41 -8.52 -16.51
N ASP A 405 15.14 -8.24 -16.81
CA ASP A 405 14.65 -7.91 -18.14
C ASP A 405 14.57 -6.38 -18.36
N GLY A 406 14.88 -5.58 -17.33
CA GLY A 406 14.88 -4.12 -17.37
C GLY A 406 13.53 -3.48 -17.03
N HIS A 407 12.54 -4.24 -16.57
CA HIS A 407 11.26 -3.68 -16.12
C HIS A 407 11.39 -3.01 -14.76
N GLU A 408 10.75 -1.85 -14.59
CA GLU A 408 10.76 -1.10 -13.33
C GLU A 408 9.91 -1.85 -12.28
N ILE A 409 10.56 -2.32 -11.20
CA ILE A 409 9.93 -3.12 -10.13
C ILE A 409 9.76 -2.34 -8.82
N ASP A 410 10.32 -1.13 -8.76
CA ASP A 410 10.14 -0.18 -7.65
C ASP A 410 10.26 1.25 -8.20
N THR A 411 9.77 2.23 -7.44
CA THR A 411 9.81 3.64 -7.79
C THR A 411 11.25 4.13 -7.94
N ARG A 412 11.58 4.69 -9.12
CA ARG A 412 12.86 5.38 -9.35
C ARG A 412 13.12 6.47 -8.31
N ALA A 413 14.38 6.62 -7.91
CA ALA A 413 14.84 7.79 -7.18
C ALA A 413 15.49 8.78 -8.16
N PHE A 414 15.41 10.07 -7.89
CA PHE A 414 16.13 11.06 -8.69
C PHE A 414 16.45 12.30 -7.88
N GLY A 415 17.44 13.04 -8.37
CA GLY A 415 17.80 14.36 -7.87
C GLY A 415 18.31 15.23 -9.01
N TYR A 416 18.27 16.54 -8.80
CA TYR A 416 18.92 17.52 -9.66
C TYR A 416 20.15 18.06 -8.95
N GLY A 417 21.09 18.60 -9.71
CA GLY A 417 22.27 19.26 -9.15
C GLY A 417 23.10 19.92 -10.23
N PHE A 418 23.90 20.90 -9.81
CA PHE A 418 24.82 21.62 -10.68
C PHE A 418 26.11 20.82 -10.86
N PRO A 419 26.55 20.62 -12.11
CA PRO A 419 27.83 19.99 -12.37
C PRO A 419 29.01 20.89 -12.03
N ALA A 420 30.18 20.28 -11.87
CA ALA A 420 31.44 21.00 -11.71
C ALA A 420 31.65 22.00 -12.86
N GLY A 421 31.97 23.25 -12.53
CA GLY A 421 32.20 24.31 -13.51
C GLY A 421 30.93 24.95 -14.09
N SER A 422 29.74 24.69 -13.51
CA SER A 422 28.51 25.39 -13.89
C SER A 422 28.68 26.92 -13.79
N PRO A 423 28.17 27.69 -14.78
CA PRO A 423 28.23 29.16 -14.75
C PRO A 423 27.17 29.77 -13.81
N VAL A 424 26.23 28.97 -13.31
CA VAL A 424 25.08 29.42 -12.52
C VAL A 424 25.35 29.32 -11.02
N ALA A 425 25.94 28.21 -10.57
CA ALA A 425 26.19 27.93 -9.15
C ALA A 425 27.38 26.99 -8.99
N ALA A 426 27.93 26.91 -7.77
CA ALA A 426 28.94 25.91 -7.43
C ALA A 426 28.40 24.49 -7.59
N GLN A 427 29.31 23.51 -7.71
CA GLN A 427 28.94 22.11 -7.84
C GLN A 427 28.08 21.66 -6.65
N SER A 428 26.96 21.01 -6.94
CA SER A 428 26.11 20.42 -5.91
C SER A 428 26.79 19.18 -5.30
N PRO A 429 26.51 18.84 -4.02
CA PRO A 429 26.89 17.57 -3.43
C PRO A 429 26.39 16.39 -4.28
N ASP A 430 27.15 15.30 -4.28
CA ASP A 430 26.83 14.10 -5.02
C ASP A 430 25.49 13.46 -4.59
N PHE A 431 24.78 12.88 -5.55
CA PHE A 431 23.53 12.16 -5.31
C PHE A 431 23.82 10.80 -4.67
N ASN A 432 23.52 10.67 -3.37
CA ASN A 432 23.68 9.42 -2.64
C ASN A 432 22.50 8.47 -2.90
N THR A 433 22.81 7.23 -3.28
CA THR A 433 21.80 6.19 -3.50
C THR A 433 22.22 4.86 -2.89
N GLN A 434 21.25 3.99 -2.64
CA GLN A 434 21.44 2.68 -2.02
C GLN A 434 20.41 1.67 -2.54
N PRO A 435 20.75 0.37 -2.57
CA PRO A 435 19.79 -0.65 -2.96
C PRO A 435 18.62 -0.71 -1.96
N LYS A 436 17.42 -0.97 -2.48
CA LYS A 436 16.20 -1.20 -1.70
C LYS A 436 16.00 -2.69 -1.40
N THR A 437 15.25 -2.98 -0.34
CA THR A 437 14.66 -4.30 -0.11
C THR A 437 13.33 -4.35 -0.83
N ILE A 438 13.22 -5.18 -1.87
CA ILE A 438 12.02 -5.31 -2.70
C ILE A 438 11.41 -6.69 -2.45
N ALA A 439 10.15 -6.74 -2.03
CA ALA A 439 9.47 -8.00 -1.73
C ALA A 439 9.41 -8.90 -2.97
N GLY A 440 9.85 -10.16 -2.83
CA GLY A 440 9.87 -11.12 -3.95
C GLY A 440 11.08 -11.01 -4.88
N TYR A 441 12.03 -10.11 -4.60
CA TYR A 441 13.24 -9.91 -5.40
C TYR A 441 14.50 -9.93 -4.54
N THR A 442 15.62 -10.33 -5.13
CA THR A 442 16.97 -10.29 -4.53
C THR A 442 17.89 -9.47 -5.40
N LEU A 443 18.65 -8.55 -4.80
CA LEU A 443 19.63 -7.73 -5.52
C LEU A 443 20.71 -8.63 -6.13
N ILE A 444 21.04 -8.39 -7.40
CA ILE A 444 22.16 -9.05 -8.06
C ILE A 444 23.45 -8.34 -7.63
N THR A 445 24.31 -9.06 -6.92
CA THR A 445 25.55 -8.53 -6.33
C THR A 445 26.81 -8.94 -7.08
N VAL A 446 26.68 -9.76 -8.12
CA VAL A 446 27.83 -10.15 -8.96
C VAL A 446 28.29 -8.95 -9.79
N ASN A 447 29.60 -8.72 -9.86
CA ASN A 447 30.21 -7.59 -10.57
C ASN A 447 30.12 -7.65 -12.11
N ASN A 448 29.26 -8.53 -12.65
CA ASN A 448 29.03 -8.64 -14.08
C ASN A 448 27.70 -7.95 -14.42
N PRO A 449 27.69 -6.95 -15.32
CA PRO A 449 26.46 -6.30 -15.76
C PRO A 449 25.49 -7.32 -16.35
N VAL A 450 24.23 -7.26 -15.92
CA VAL A 450 23.15 -8.04 -16.51
C VAL A 450 22.92 -7.55 -17.94
N THR A 451 23.12 -8.44 -18.92
CA THR A 451 22.94 -8.16 -20.34
C THR A 451 21.50 -7.71 -20.62
N GLY A 452 21.33 -6.57 -21.29
CA GLY A 452 20.01 -6.03 -21.65
C GLY A 452 19.56 -4.84 -20.81
N VAL A 453 20.10 -4.67 -19.59
CA VAL A 453 19.86 -3.46 -18.78
C VAL A 453 20.92 -2.39 -19.14
N PRO A 454 20.50 -1.21 -19.64
CA PRO A 454 21.44 -0.17 -20.08
C PRO A 454 22.11 0.53 -18.89
N GLY A 455 23.10 1.37 -19.19
CA GLY A 455 23.74 2.25 -18.21
C GLY A 455 24.59 1.54 -17.16
N GLN A 456 24.95 2.28 -16.11
CA GLN A 456 25.78 1.78 -15.01
C GLN A 456 24.91 1.00 -14.02
N GLN A 457 25.30 -0.24 -13.72
CA GLN A 457 24.64 -1.08 -12.71
C GLN A 457 25.39 -1.01 -11.38
N LEU A 458 24.66 -0.74 -10.31
CA LEU A 458 25.15 -0.59 -8.94
C LEU A 458 24.79 -1.82 -8.12
N THR A 459 25.70 -2.24 -7.24
CA THR A 459 25.50 -3.38 -6.33
C THR A 459 25.51 -2.98 -4.86
N THR A 460 25.91 -1.74 -4.55
CA THR A 460 26.03 -1.19 -3.19
C THR A 460 25.68 0.29 -3.16
N ALA A 461 25.61 0.86 -1.95
CA ALA A 461 25.41 2.30 -1.79
C ALA A 461 26.53 3.09 -2.48
N THR A 462 26.15 4.09 -3.27
CA THR A 462 27.05 4.83 -4.15
C THR A 462 26.72 6.32 -4.12
N SER A 463 27.75 7.17 -4.14
CA SER A 463 27.64 8.62 -4.31
C SER A 463 27.89 8.95 -5.79
N ILE A 464 26.93 9.61 -6.43
CA ILE A 464 26.95 9.86 -7.88
C ILE A 464 27.12 11.36 -8.14
N PRO A 465 28.23 11.80 -8.74
CA PRO A 465 28.41 13.21 -9.05
C PRO A 465 27.50 13.66 -10.20
N PHE A 466 27.00 14.90 -10.08
CA PHE A 466 26.31 15.60 -11.16
C PHE A 466 27.31 16.00 -12.24
N GLU A 467 27.06 15.57 -13.48
CA GLU A 467 27.86 15.91 -14.66
C GLU A 467 27.05 16.79 -15.62
N SER A 468 27.66 17.28 -16.70
CA SER A 468 26.98 18.18 -17.65
C SER A 468 25.73 17.57 -18.31
N ASN A 469 25.66 16.24 -18.38
CA ASN A 469 24.52 15.50 -18.94
C ASN A 469 23.76 14.76 -17.84
N ASP A 470 22.48 14.49 -18.10
CA ASP A 470 21.66 13.66 -17.24
C ASP A 470 22.22 12.22 -17.21
N LYS A 471 22.16 11.59 -16.04
CA LYS A 471 22.63 10.22 -15.79
C LYS A 471 21.50 9.31 -15.38
N GLU A 472 21.52 8.09 -15.90
CA GLU A 472 20.70 6.98 -15.40
C GLU A 472 21.60 5.84 -14.90
N VAL A 473 21.31 5.34 -13.70
CA VAL A 473 21.97 4.18 -13.08
C VAL A 473 20.92 3.20 -12.57
N TYR A 474 21.33 1.95 -12.34
CA TYR A 474 20.40 0.84 -12.13
C TYR A 474 20.82 -0.02 -10.94
N PHE A 475 19.89 -0.36 -10.06
CA PHE A 475 19.99 -1.55 -9.21
C PHE A 475 19.18 -2.66 -9.87
N VAL A 476 19.82 -3.79 -10.17
CA VAL A 476 19.20 -4.91 -10.89
C VAL A 476 18.90 -6.05 -9.93
N TYR A 477 17.70 -6.59 -10.01
CA TYR A 477 17.21 -7.62 -9.10
C TYR A 477 16.76 -8.87 -9.86
N SER A 478 16.99 -10.04 -9.27
CA SER A 478 16.42 -11.31 -9.72
C SER A 478 15.16 -11.64 -8.92
N ALA A 479 14.10 -12.09 -9.59
CA ALA A 479 12.91 -12.61 -8.92
C ALA A 479 13.26 -13.83 -8.06
N ASN A 480 12.75 -13.86 -6.83
CA ASN A 480 12.91 -14.99 -5.92
C ASN A 480 12.11 -16.19 -6.42
N LYS A 481 12.70 -17.39 -6.28
CA LYS A 481 12.08 -18.64 -6.73
C LYS A 481 11.61 -19.48 -5.54
N GLY A 482 10.39 -19.99 -5.62
CA GLY A 482 9.81 -20.92 -4.66
C GLY A 482 9.85 -22.36 -5.17
N LYS A 483 9.56 -23.30 -4.27
CA LYS A 483 9.56 -24.74 -4.55
C LYS A 483 8.25 -25.38 -4.12
N VAL A 484 7.66 -26.19 -4.99
CA VAL A 484 6.50 -27.04 -4.69
C VAL A 484 6.89 -28.49 -4.94
N THR A 485 6.53 -29.38 -4.02
CA THR A 485 6.76 -30.83 -4.14
C THR A 485 5.42 -31.55 -4.10
N VAL A 486 5.20 -32.48 -5.04
CA VAL A 486 4.00 -33.33 -5.08
C VAL A 486 4.44 -34.78 -4.98
N THR A 487 3.94 -35.49 -3.98
CA THR A 487 4.35 -36.87 -3.67
C THR A 487 3.16 -37.81 -3.83
N TYR A 488 3.36 -38.87 -4.61
CA TYR A 488 2.36 -39.93 -4.82
C TYR A 488 2.68 -41.10 -3.89
N ILE A 489 1.70 -41.53 -3.10
CA ILE A 489 1.86 -42.51 -2.03
C ILE A 489 0.90 -43.67 -2.26
N ASP A 490 1.40 -44.89 -2.11
CA ASP A 490 0.60 -46.11 -2.04
C ASP A 490 0.25 -46.43 -0.58
N ASP A 491 -1.01 -46.27 -0.21
CA ASP A 491 -1.53 -46.54 1.12
C ASP A 491 -1.62 -48.04 1.45
N THR A 492 -1.60 -48.92 0.45
CA THR A 492 -1.62 -50.36 0.67
C THR A 492 -0.27 -50.86 1.17
N THR A 493 0.82 -50.34 0.62
CA THR A 493 2.20 -50.74 1.00
C THR A 493 2.94 -49.74 1.87
N GLY A 494 2.47 -48.48 1.91
CA GLY A 494 3.15 -47.34 2.53
C GLY A 494 4.29 -46.75 1.68
N ALA A 495 4.45 -47.18 0.43
CA ALA A 495 5.56 -46.76 -0.43
C ALA A 495 5.29 -45.43 -1.15
N THR A 496 6.35 -44.63 -1.36
CA THR A 496 6.30 -43.51 -2.31
C THR A 496 6.45 -44.02 -3.73
N LEU A 497 5.47 -43.72 -4.58
CA LEU A 497 5.43 -44.11 -5.98
C LEU A 497 6.22 -43.13 -6.87
N GLU A 498 6.01 -41.83 -6.69
CA GLU A 498 6.67 -40.76 -7.46
C GLU A 498 6.78 -39.47 -6.62
N THR A 499 7.79 -38.65 -6.88
CA THR A 499 7.88 -37.28 -6.35
C THR A 499 8.20 -36.30 -7.47
N LYS A 500 7.34 -35.29 -7.63
CA LYS A 500 7.48 -34.22 -8.62
C LYS A 500 7.89 -32.92 -7.95
N GLU A 501 9.01 -32.34 -8.39
CA GLU A 501 9.45 -31.02 -7.94
C GLU A 501 9.19 -29.95 -9.01
N LEU A 502 8.63 -28.82 -8.58
CA LEU A 502 8.33 -27.66 -9.40
C LEU A 502 9.03 -26.44 -8.81
N THR A 503 9.51 -25.54 -9.66
CA THR A 503 10.15 -24.28 -9.24
C THR A 503 9.70 -23.13 -10.13
N GLY A 504 9.39 -21.98 -9.53
CA GLY A 504 9.00 -20.79 -10.26
C GLY A 504 9.08 -19.53 -9.41
N ALA A 505 8.87 -18.36 -10.04
CA ALA A 505 8.90 -17.08 -9.35
C ALA A 505 7.76 -16.96 -8.34
N TYR A 506 7.97 -16.22 -7.24
CA TYR A 506 6.92 -16.04 -6.23
C TYR A 506 5.64 -15.44 -6.85
N GLY A 507 4.49 -15.95 -6.42
CA GLY A 507 3.17 -15.52 -6.89
C GLY A 507 2.73 -16.09 -8.23
N THR A 508 3.59 -16.86 -8.93
CA THR A 508 3.20 -17.57 -10.16
C THR A 508 2.81 -19.02 -9.86
N THR A 509 2.08 -19.66 -10.78
CA THR A 509 1.76 -21.10 -10.74
C THR A 509 2.48 -21.85 -11.88
N ASP A 510 2.64 -23.16 -11.72
CA ASP A 510 3.03 -24.06 -12.81
C ASP A 510 1.76 -24.63 -13.49
N SER A 511 1.85 -24.97 -14.77
CA SER A 511 0.79 -25.66 -15.52
C SER A 511 0.54 -27.11 -15.08
N TYR A 512 1.34 -27.64 -14.17
CA TYR A 512 1.24 -29.01 -13.66
C TYR A 512 -0.11 -29.32 -13.00
N THR A 513 -0.66 -30.49 -13.34
CA THR A 513 -1.84 -31.10 -12.72
C THR A 513 -1.57 -32.56 -12.38
N THR A 514 -2.27 -33.07 -11.37
CA THR A 514 -2.13 -34.45 -10.87
C THR A 514 -2.88 -35.49 -11.68
N ALA A 515 -3.94 -35.08 -12.39
CA ALA A 515 -4.87 -35.96 -13.10
C ALA A 515 -4.19 -36.94 -14.09
N PRO A 516 -3.21 -36.53 -14.93
CA PRO A 516 -2.55 -37.48 -15.84
C PRO A 516 -1.80 -38.60 -15.12
N THR A 517 -1.13 -38.28 -14.01
CA THR A 517 -0.39 -39.27 -13.21
C THR A 517 -1.34 -40.17 -12.44
N ILE A 518 -2.41 -39.63 -11.85
CA ILE A 518 -3.46 -40.43 -11.18
C ILE A 518 -4.05 -41.44 -12.16
N HIS A 519 -4.43 -40.99 -13.35
CA HIS A 519 -5.04 -41.86 -14.36
C HIS A 519 -4.08 -42.98 -14.82
N ASN A 520 -2.77 -42.71 -14.87
CA ASN A 520 -1.78 -43.75 -15.16
C ASN A 520 -1.78 -44.85 -14.08
N TYR A 521 -1.85 -44.49 -12.80
CA TYR A 521 -1.91 -45.47 -11.71
C TYR A 521 -3.25 -46.21 -11.65
N GLU A 522 -4.37 -45.55 -11.92
CA GLU A 522 -5.67 -46.21 -12.02
C GLU A 522 -5.67 -47.32 -13.09
N ASN A 523 -5.02 -47.07 -14.23
CA ASN A 523 -4.83 -48.07 -15.30
C ASN A 523 -3.93 -49.24 -14.89
N GLN A 524 -3.10 -49.06 -13.85
CA GLN A 524 -2.26 -50.11 -13.26
C GLN A 524 -2.96 -50.87 -12.12
N GLY A 525 -4.24 -50.57 -11.85
CA GLY A 525 -5.04 -51.25 -10.84
C GLY A 525 -5.13 -50.54 -9.49
N TYR A 526 -4.58 -49.34 -9.36
CA TYR A 526 -4.78 -48.49 -8.18
C TYR A 526 -6.16 -47.82 -8.18
N GLU A 527 -6.58 -47.34 -7.02
CA GLU A 527 -7.75 -46.50 -6.79
C GLU A 527 -7.31 -45.23 -6.06
N LEU A 528 -7.79 -44.06 -6.51
CA LEU A 528 -7.52 -42.80 -5.83
C LEU A 528 -8.19 -42.79 -4.44
N VAL A 529 -7.41 -42.45 -3.42
CA VAL A 529 -7.89 -42.24 -2.05
C VAL A 529 -8.12 -40.76 -1.79
N SER A 530 -7.10 -39.93 -2.06
CA SER A 530 -7.20 -38.47 -1.92
C SER A 530 -6.18 -37.75 -2.79
N ASP A 531 -6.55 -36.57 -3.29
CA ASP A 531 -5.65 -35.63 -3.97
C ASP A 531 -5.67 -34.29 -3.24
N ASN A 532 -4.59 -33.98 -2.53
CA ASN A 532 -4.45 -32.73 -1.80
C ASN A 532 -3.80 -31.62 -2.62
N TYR A 533 -3.49 -31.86 -3.91
CA TYR A 533 -2.97 -30.82 -4.78
C TYR A 533 -4.08 -29.83 -5.18
N PRO A 534 -3.86 -28.50 -5.08
CA PRO A 534 -4.90 -27.52 -5.40
C PRO A 534 -5.33 -27.60 -6.86
N SER A 535 -6.64 -27.64 -7.12
CA SER A 535 -7.20 -27.73 -8.48
C SER A 535 -6.85 -26.54 -9.40
N GLY A 536 -6.55 -25.38 -8.81
CA GLY A 536 -6.05 -24.19 -9.52
C GLY A 536 -4.52 -24.12 -9.67
N GLY A 537 -3.80 -25.16 -9.22
CA GLY A 537 -2.34 -25.18 -9.13
C GLY A 537 -1.81 -24.50 -7.86
N ALA A 538 -0.62 -24.92 -7.43
CA ALA A 538 0.06 -24.33 -6.28
C ALA A 538 0.86 -23.09 -6.69
N SER A 539 0.65 -21.96 -6.00
CA SER A 539 1.45 -20.74 -6.22
C SER A 539 2.80 -20.84 -5.50
N PHE A 540 3.89 -20.48 -6.17
CA PHE A 540 5.22 -20.46 -5.55
C PHE A 540 5.31 -19.34 -4.51
N SER A 541 5.94 -19.63 -3.37
CA SER A 541 6.13 -18.66 -2.29
C SER A 541 7.49 -18.90 -1.61
N SER A 542 7.79 -18.10 -0.59
CA SER A 542 9.01 -18.24 0.21
C SER A 542 9.07 -19.51 1.04
N THR A 543 7.92 -20.13 1.32
CA THR A 543 7.83 -21.37 2.09
C THR A 543 7.68 -22.52 1.10
N PRO A 544 8.60 -23.50 1.09
CA PRO A 544 8.42 -24.71 0.29
C PRO A 544 7.10 -25.40 0.65
N GLN A 545 6.29 -25.70 -0.36
CA GLN A 545 5.01 -26.36 -0.19
C GLN A 545 5.11 -27.83 -0.59
N GLN A 546 4.38 -28.68 0.12
CA GLN A 546 4.32 -30.11 -0.12
C GLN A 546 2.86 -30.54 -0.20
N PHE A 547 2.54 -31.34 -1.20
CA PHE A 547 1.21 -31.91 -1.42
C PHE A 547 1.35 -33.41 -1.64
N GLU A 548 0.38 -34.16 -1.12
CA GLU A 548 0.36 -35.62 -1.22
C GLU A 548 -0.87 -36.07 -2.03
N VAL A 549 -0.66 -37.08 -2.86
CA VAL A 549 -1.70 -37.81 -3.58
C VAL A 549 -1.64 -39.25 -3.11
N HIS A 550 -2.71 -39.71 -2.47
CA HIS A 550 -2.80 -41.06 -1.93
C HIS A 550 -3.60 -41.94 -2.87
N LEU A 551 -3.03 -43.09 -3.19
CA LEU A 551 -3.66 -44.16 -3.95
C LEU A 551 -3.57 -45.45 -3.13
N LYS A 552 -4.46 -46.40 -3.40
CA LYS A 552 -4.42 -47.74 -2.81
C LYS A 552 -4.60 -48.78 -3.91
N HIS A 553 -4.27 -50.03 -3.62
CA HIS A 553 -4.59 -51.11 -4.54
C HIS A 553 -6.11 -51.27 -4.65
N GLY A 554 -6.63 -51.34 -5.88
CA GLY A 554 -7.99 -51.75 -6.13
C GLY A 554 -8.15 -53.26 -5.91
N THR A 555 -9.35 -53.69 -5.54
CA THR A 555 -9.64 -55.10 -5.28
C THR A 555 -10.83 -55.58 -6.09
N GLU A 556 -10.79 -56.83 -6.55
CA GLU A 556 -11.90 -57.48 -7.22
C GLU A 556 -12.25 -58.82 -6.54
N SER A 557 -13.54 -59.14 -6.46
CA SER A 557 -13.99 -60.44 -5.98
C SER A 557 -13.89 -61.48 -7.10
N ALA A 558 -13.35 -62.66 -6.77
CA ALA A 558 -13.24 -63.79 -7.68
C ALA A 558 -13.60 -65.10 -6.97
N GLN A 559 -13.65 -66.20 -7.72
CA GLN A 559 -13.84 -67.55 -7.18
C GLN A 559 -12.66 -68.44 -7.54
N GLU A 560 -12.26 -69.28 -6.59
CA GLU A 560 -11.34 -70.39 -6.84
C GLU A 560 -12.13 -71.69 -6.83
N THR A 561 -11.79 -72.60 -7.74
CA THR A 561 -12.41 -73.93 -7.86
C THR A 561 -11.37 -75.03 -7.67
N LYS A 562 -11.80 -76.15 -7.10
CA LYS A 562 -11.00 -77.37 -6.98
C LYS A 562 -11.91 -78.58 -7.19
N ASP A 563 -11.51 -79.46 -8.09
CA ASP A 563 -12.21 -80.71 -8.34
C ASP A 563 -11.54 -81.85 -7.56
N VAL A 564 -12.36 -82.72 -6.98
CA VAL A 564 -11.90 -83.92 -6.25
C VAL A 564 -12.77 -85.12 -6.64
N THR A 565 -12.20 -86.31 -6.69
CA THR A 565 -12.82 -87.48 -7.29
C THR A 565 -12.90 -88.66 -6.33
N LEU A 566 -13.99 -89.43 -6.42
CA LEU A 566 -14.04 -90.82 -5.99
C LEU A 566 -13.83 -91.68 -7.24
N THR A 567 -12.80 -92.52 -7.23
CA THR A 567 -12.52 -93.48 -8.32
C THR A 567 -12.61 -94.91 -7.78
N VAL A 568 -13.60 -95.67 -8.25
CA VAL A 568 -13.69 -97.12 -7.98
C VAL A 568 -13.01 -97.87 -9.12
N ARG A 569 -11.92 -98.57 -8.81
CA ARG A 569 -11.16 -99.36 -9.77
C ARG A 569 -11.43 -100.85 -9.62
N TYR A 570 -11.40 -101.54 -10.75
CA TYR A 570 -11.70 -102.98 -10.79
C TYR A 570 -10.50 -103.79 -11.24
N HIS A 571 -10.19 -104.86 -10.49
CA HIS A 571 -9.01 -105.69 -10.69
C HIS A 571 -9.36 -107.19 -10.64
N GLY A 572 -8.50 -108.06 -11.20
CA GLY A 572 -8.59 -109.51 -11.01
C GLY A 572 -9.33 -110.34 -12.07
N ALA A 573 -10.12 -109.75 -12.97
CA ALA A 573 -10.79 -110.46 -14.08
C ALA A 573 -10.12 -110.27 -15.46
N GLY A 574 -8.88 -109.77 -15.49
CA GLY A 574 -8.10 -109.57 -16.73
C GLY A 574 -8.76 -108.57 -17.70
N SER A 575 -8.91 -108.94 -18.97
CA SER A 575 -9.57 -108.10 -19.98
C SER A 575 -11.08 -107.93 -19.78
N LEU A 576 -11.66 -108.61 -18.78
CA LEU A 576 -13.09 -108.50 -18.43
C LEU A 576 -13.34 -107.52 -17.28
N ASN A 577 -12.31 -106.87 -16.72
CA ASN A 577 -12.51 -105.84 -15.71
C ASN A 577 -13.41 -104.71 -16.26
N PRO A 578 -14.42 -104.25 -15.51
CA PRO A 578 -15.20 -103.07 -15.86
C PRO A 578 -14.32 -101.83 -15.90
N ALA A 579 -14.78 -100.78 -16.58
CA ALA A 579 -14.15 -99.47 -16.52
C ALA A 579 -14.29 -98.86 -15.11
N ASP A 580 -13.30 -98.07 -14.71
CA ASP A 580 -13.32 -97.37 -13.43
C ASP A 580 -14.56 -96.46 -13.33
N ASN A 581 -15.21 -96.46 -12.17
CA ASN A 581 -16.30 -95.52 -11.90
C ASN A 581 -15.72 -94.27 -11.25
N VAL A 582 -15.78 -93.13 -11.96
CA VAL A 582 -15.28 -91.84 -11.46
C VAL A 582 -16.45 -90.92 -11.17
N GLN A 583 -16.50 -90.40 -9.95
CA GLN A 583 -17.44 -89.36 -9.53
C GLN A 583 -16.67 -88.13 -9.08
N THR A 584 -16.93 -86.96 -9.69
CA THR A 584 -16.27 -85.71 -9.34
C THR A 584 -17.15 -84.87 -8.41
N ALA A 585 -16.57 -84.24 -7.40
CA ALA A 585 -17.19 -83.17 -6.62
C ALA A 585 -16.44 -81.85 -6.87
N HIS A 586 -17.20 -80.77 -7.02
CA HIS A 586 -16.70 -79.44 -7.35
C HIS A 586 -16.72 -78.57 -6.10
N TRP A 587 -15.53 -78.25 -5.60
CA TRP A 587 -15.37 -77.32 -4.50
C TRP A 587 -15.16 -75.91 -5.04
N THR A 588 -15.80 -74.94 -4.40
CA THR A 588 -15.68 -73.52 -4.71
C THR A 588 -15.41 -72.72 -3.43
N ARG A 589 -14.62 -71.65 -3.53
CA ARG A 589 -14.50 -70.64 -2.46
C ARG A 589 -14.41 -69.24 -3.04
N SER A 590 -14.89 -68.25 -2.30
CA SER A 590 -14.69 -66.84 -2.63
C SER A 590 -13.28 -66.39 -2.25
N VAL A 591 -12.66 -65.60 -3.14
CA VAL A 591 -11.38 -64.94 -2.91
C VAL A 591 -11.46 -63.47 -3.32
N THR A 592 -10.59 -62.64 -2.76
CA THR A 592 -10.37 -61.27 -3.22
C THR A 592 -9.02 -61.21 -3.91
N LYS A 593 -8.99 -60.62 -5.10
CA LYS A 593 -7.79 -60.41 -5.89
C LYS A 593 -7.38 -58.94 -5.83
N ASP A 594 -6.10 -58.72 -5.54
CA ASP A 594 -5.45 -57.42 -5.62
C ASP A 594 -5.17 -57.10 -7.10
N LYS A 595 -5.67 -55.95 -7.59
CA LYS A 595 -5.58 -55.56 -9.01
C LYS A 595 -4.19 -55.07 -9.42
N VAL A 596 -3.34 -54.70 -8.48
CA VAL A 596 -1.95 -54.25 -8.73
C VAL A 596 -0.99 -55.44 -8.70
N THR A 597 -1.07 -56.27 -7.66
CA THR A 597 -0.12 -57.40 -7.48
C THR A 597 -0.61 -58.69 -8.12
N GLY A 598 -1.91 -58.82 -8.39
CA GLY A 598 -2.55 -60.03 -8.89
C GLY A 598 -2.71 -61.14 -7.83
N GLN A 599 -2.32 -60.91 -6.58
CA GLN A 599 -2.42 -61.93 -5.53
C GLN A 599 -3.88 -62.16 -5.09
N THR A 600 -4.25 -63.41 -4.85
CA THR A 600 -5.57 -63.80 -4.31
C THR A 600 -5.48 -64.12 -2.82
N THR A 601 -6.44 -63.60 -2.05
CA THR A 601 -6.61 -63.90 -0.63
C THR A 601 -7.97 -64.56 -0.39
N PRO A 602 -8.05 -65.71 0.30
CA PRO A 602 -9.32 -66.36 0.59
C PRO A 602 -10.22 -65.50 1.48
N THR A 603 -11.49 -65.35 1.08
CA THR A 603 -12.51 -64.62 1.85
C THR A 603 -13.70 -65.49 2.25
N GLY A 604 -13.86 -66.66 1.63
CA GLY A 604 -14.85 -67.67 1.99
C GLY A 604 -14.21 -69.02 2.35
N ALA A 605 -14.95 -69.83 3.12
CA ALA A 605 -14.63 -71.24 3.28
C ALA A 605 -14.92 -72.01 1.99
N TRP A 606 -14.27 -73.15 1.82
CA TRP A 606 -14.57 -74.07 0.73
C TRP A 606 -15.95 -74.69 0.89
N THR A 607 -16.73 -74.71 -0.19
CA THR A 607 -18.04 -75.35 -0.27
C THR A 607 -18.09 -76.31 -1.45
N SER A 608 -18.52 -77.55 -1.20
CA SER A 608 -18.72 -78.59 -2.22
C SER A 608 -20.12 -78.49 -2.81
N ASP A 609 -20.26 -78.83 -4.10
CA ASP A 609 -21.54 -78.97 -4.80
C ASP A 609 -22.38 -80.16 -4.30
N LYS A 610 -21.76 -81.15 -3.65
CA LYS A 610 -22.43 -82.31 -3.04
C LYS A 610 -21.81 -82.75 -1.72
N THR A 611 -22.61 -83.36 -0.85
CA THR A 611 -22.20 -83.81 0.49
C THR A 611 -21.64 -85.24 0.52
N SER A 612 -22.03 -86.09 -0.43
CA SER A 612 -21.55 -87.47 -0.55
C SER A 612 -21.53 -87.94 -2.00
N TYR A 613 -20.61 -88.84 -2.33
CA TYR A 613 -20.62 -89.63 -3.54
C TYR A 613 -21.74 -90.69 -3.49
N THR A 614 -22.25 -91.10 -4.65
CA THR A 614 -23.29 -92.13 -4.73
C THR A 614 -22.69 -93.53 -4.62
N THR A 615 -23.46 -94.48 -4.10
CA THR A 615 -23.06 -95.89 -4.04
C THR A 615 -22.84 -96.45 -5.44
N VAL A 616 -21.72 -97.12 -5.65
CA VAL A 616 -21.37 -97.78 -6.91
C VAL A 616 -21.60 -99.28 -6.74
N VAL A 617 -22.56 -99.84 -7.47
CA VAL A 617 -22.80 -101.29 -7.50
C VAL A 617 -21.71 -101.98 -8.31
N THR A 618 -21.09 -103.02 -7.76
CA THR A 618 -20.05 -103.79 -8.44
C THR A 618 -20.68 -104.61 -9.58
N PRO A 619 -20.22 -104.46 -10.84
CA PRO A 619 -20.73 -105.25 -11.95
C PRO A 619 -20.53 -106.75 -11.75
N VAL A 620 -21.52 -107.56 -12.11
CA VAL A 620 -21.41 -109.02 -12.03
C VAL A 620 -20.68 -109.54 -13.27
N ILE A 621 -19.59 -110.27 -13.06
CA ILE A 621 -18.82 -110.93 -14.14
C ILE A 621 -19.01 -112.45 -13.99
N ALA A 622 -19.54 -113.10 -15.02
CA ALA A 622 -19.75 -114.54 -14.99
C ALA A 622 -18.44 -115.30 -14.78
N GLY A 623 -18.43 -116.25 -13.83
CA GLY A 623 -17.24 -117.05 -13.48
C GLY A 623 -16.29 -116.39 -12.47
N TYR A 624 -16.57 -115.16 -12.04
CA TYR A 624 -15.80 -114.43 -11.03
C TYR A 624 -16.68 -114.03 -9.85
N THR A 625 -16.08 -113.87 -8.67
CA THR A 625 -16.72 -113.28 -7.48
C THR A 625 -15.90 -112.09 -7.03
N ALA A 626 -16.54 -110.93 -6.87
CA ALA A 626 -15.90 -109.74 -6.32
C ALA A 626 -15.78 -109.85 -4.80
N ASP A 627 -14.75 -109.21 -4.22
CA ASP A 627 -14.57 -109.10 -2.78
C ASP A 627 -15.69 -108.29 -2.08
N ARG A 628 -16.39 -107.43 -2.83
CA ARG A 628 -17.56 -106.67 -2.39
C ARG A 628 -18.59 -106.44 -3.51
N ASP A 629 -19.87 -106.48 -3.17
CA ASP A 629 -21.01 -106.28 -4.07
C ASP A 629 -21.28 -104.81 -4.42
N GLN A 630 -20.77 -103.88 -3.62
CA GLN A 630 -20.84 -102.44 -3.87
C GLN A 630 -19.74 -101.68 -3.11
N VAL A 631 -19.43 -100.48 -3.59
CA VAL A 631 -18.72 -99.44 -2.83
C VAL A 631 -19.77 -98.46 -2.33
N THR A 632 -20.01 -98.45 -1.01
CA THR A 632 -20.98 -97.54 -0.38
C THR A 632 -20.55 -96.08 -0.57
N GLY A 633 -21.50 -95.19 -0.86
CA GLY A 633 -21.24 -93.76 -1.01
C GLY A 633 -20.51 -93.16 0.19
N MET A 634 -19.42 -92.44 -0.07
CA MET A 634 -18.58 -91.78 0.94
C MET A 634 -18.88 -90.29 1.02
N THR A 635 -18.71 -89.68 2.20
CA THR A 635 -18.77 -88.22 2.36
C THR A 635 -17.68 -87.56 1.51
N VAL A 636 -18.02 -86.49 0.80
CA VAL A 636 -17.03 -85.74 0.01
C VAL A 636 -16.05 -85.06 0.97
N THR A 637 -14.76 -85.26 0.71
CA THR A 637 -13.67 -84.53 1.38
C THR A 637 -12.91 -83.70 0.35
N MET A 638 -11.90 -82.96 0.79
CA MET A 638 -11.08 -82.15 -0.10
C MET A 638 -9.92 -82.91 -0.77
N ASP A 639 -9.91 -84.24 -0.63
CA ASP A 639 -8.92 -85.16 -1.19
C ASP A 639 -9.59 -86.15 -2.12
N ASP A 640 -8.84 -86.62 -3.13
CA ASP A 640 -9.28 -87.72 -3.99
C ASP A 640 -9.37 -89.02 -3.18
N ILE A 641 -10.41 -89.79 -3.44
CA ILE A 641 -10.66 -91.10 -2.82
C ILE A 641 -10.54 -92.16 -3.89
N VAL A 642 -9.80 -93.23 -3.61
CA VAL A 642 -9.66 -94.38 -4.51
C VAL A 642 -10.06 -95.64 -3.79
N GLU A 643 -10.98 -96.39 -4.39
CA GLU A 643 -11.48 -97.67 -3.87
C GLU A 643 -11.21 -98.77 -4.88
N ASP A 644 -10.71 -99.92 -4.41
CA ASP A 644 -10.38 -101.06 -5.26
C ASP A 644 -11.33 -102.23 -4.99
N VAL A 645 -11.90 -102.78 -6.06
CA VAL A 645 -12.74 -103.97 -6.06
C VAL A 645 -12.01 -105.08 -6.81
N ASN A 646 -11.81 -106.23 -6.15
CA ASN A 646 -11.00 -107.33 -6.67
C ASN A 646 -11.86 -108.55 -6.96
N TYR A 647 -11.81 -109.03 -8.19
CA TYR A 647 -12.46 -110.26 -8.65
C TYR A 647 -11.55 -111.47 -8.49
N SER A 648 -12.12 -112.58 -8.03
CA SER A 648 -11.47 -113.89 -7.95
C SER A 648 -12.24 -114.92 -8.79
N ALA A 649 -11.53 -115.77 -9.54
CA ALA A 649 -12.15 -116.83 -10.33
C ALA A 649 -12.77 -117.90 -9.42
N GLN A 650 -13.95 -118.43 -9.78
CA GLN A 650 -14.58 -119.54 -9.07
C GLN A 650 -13.95 -120.88 -9.50
N ASP A 651 -13.50 -121.70 -8.54
CA ASP A 651 -12.83 -122.98 -8.82
C ASP A 651 -13.76 -123.97 -9.55
N GLY A 652 -13.35 -124.40 -10.77
CA GLY A 652 -13.83 -125.63 -11.38
C GLY A 652 -14.59 -125.56 -12.71
N GLN A 653 -14.67 -124.44 -13.44
CA GLN A 653 -15.12 -124.45 -14.83
C GLN A 653 -14.33 -123.49 -15.73
N THR A 654 -13.75 -124.03 -16.82
CA THR A 654 -13.31 -123.24 -17.99
C THR A 654 -14.50 -122.96 -18.91
N PRO A 655 -14.72 -121.71 -19.35
CA PRO A 655 -15.53 -121.43 -20.53
C PRO A 655 -14.71 -120.78 -21.66
N ASN A 656 -14.93 -121.27 -22.88
CA ASN A 656 -14.69 -120.60 -24.17
C ASN A 656 -15.91 -120.98 -25.06
N PRO A 657 -16.40 -120.22 -26.07
CA PRO A 657 -16.05 -118.89 -26.60
C PRO A 657 -17.25 -117.88 -26.64
N THR A 658 -16.96 -116.68 -27.19
CA THR A 658 -17.74 -115.45 -27.49
C THR A 658 -19.17 -115.58 -28.08
N PRO A 659 -20.03 -114.53 -27.94
CA PRO A 659 -20.29 -113.60 -29.06
C PRO A 659 -20.53 -112.10 -28.69
N ASP A 660 -20.26 -111.22 -29.66
CA ASP A 660 -20.57 -109.76 -29.78
C ASP A 660 -22.10 -109.50 -29.89
N PRO A 661 -22.71 -108.33 -29.50
CA PRO A 661 -22.60 -107.05 -30.24
C PRO A 661 -22.82 -105.71 -29.44
N GLU A 662 -22.41 -104.57 -30.07
CA GLU A 662 -22.97 -103.17 -30.16
C GLU A 662 -24.21 -102.69 -29.32
N PRO A 663 -24.60 -101.38 -29.31
CA PRO A 663 -23.92 -100.08 -29.10
C PRO A 663 -24.68 -99.18 -28.06
N SER A 664 -24.30 -97.89 -27.93
CA SER A 664 -25.12 -96.68 -27.56
C SER A 664 -24.62 -95.89 -26.32
N PRO A 665 -25.13 -94.67 -26.03
CA PRO A 665 -25.13 -93.45 -26.82
C PRO A 665 -24.61 -92.23 -26.02
N ASN A 666 -24.44 -91.11 -26.72
CA ASN A 666 -24.11 -89.78 -26.23
C ASN A 666 -25.14 -89.23 -25.21
N PRO A 667 -24.75 -88.39 -24.23
CA PRO A 667 -25.65 -87.41 -23.65
C PRO A 667 -25.10 -85.97 -23.78
N ASP A 668 -25.90 -85.12 -24.39
CA ASP A 668 -26.03 -83.69 -24.09
C ASP A 668 -27.54 -83.40 -24.30
N PRO A 669 -28.25 -82.53 -23.53
CA PRO A 669 -27.85 -81.15 -23.24
C PRO A 669 -28.14 -80.64 -21.82
N SER A 670 -27.43 -79.57 -21.47
CA SER A 670 -27.77 -78.61 -20.41
C SER A 670 -28.92 -77.67 -20.82
N PRO A 671 -29.87 -77.32 -19.92
CA PRO A 671 -30.73 -76.16 -20.07
C PRO A 671 -30.25 -74.99 -19.18
N SER A 672 -30.12 -73.82 -19.81
CA SER A 672 -30.21 -72.51 -19.16
C SER A 672 -31.61 -72.30 -18.54
N PRO A 673 -31.77 -71.42 -17.54
CA PRO A 673 -32.60 -70.24 -17.84
C PRO A 673 -32.19 -68.91 -17.18
N ASP A 674 -32.66 -67.88 -17.88
CA ASP A 674 -32.67 -66.44 -17.63
C ASP A 674 -33.39 -65.94 -16.36
N SER A 675 -32.96 -64.73 -15.96
CA SER A 675 -33.68 -63.54 -15.48
C SER A 675 -35.03 -63.65 -14.76
N ASN A 676 -35.15 -62.96 -13.61
CA ASN A 676 -35.90 -61.70 -13.50
C ASN A 676 -35.92 -61.16 -12.06
N GLY A 677 -35.74 -59.84 -11.94
CA GLY A 677 -36.81 -58.97 -11.43
C GLY A 677 -36.89 -58.67 -9.93
N ASP A 678 -36.55 -57.40 -9.65
CA ASP A 678 -37.28 -56.45 -8.81
C ASP A 678 -37.12 -56.40 -7.28
N GLU A 679 -36.76 -55.17 -6.90
CA GLU A 679 -36.75 -54.49 -5.61
C GLU A 679 -38.17 -54.23 -5.07
N PRO A 680 -38.32 -53.88 -3.77
CA PRO A 680 -39.12 -52.68 -3.50
C PRO A 680 -38.60 -51.75 -2.38
N GLU A 681 -38.70 -50.46 -2.69
CA GLU A 681 -39.03 -49.25 -1.91
C GLU A 681 -39.02 -49.21 -0.35
N LYS A 682 -38.22 -48.25 0.16
CA LYS A 682 -38.62 -46.97 0.83
C LYS A 682 -39.19 -46.98 2.26
N THR A 683 -38.62 -46.13 3.13
CA THR A 683 -39.37 -45.11 3.93
C THR A 683 -38.44 -44.13 4.67
N THR A 684 -38.83 -42.86 4.59
CA THR A 684 -38.32 -41.63 5.25
C THR A 684 -38.81 -41.50 6.70
N ASN A 685 -38.10 -40.75 7.59
CA ASN A 685 -38.67 -39.57 8.29
C ASN A 685 -37.79 -38.84 9.38
N ILE A 686 -37.75 -37.50 9.26
CA ILE A 686 -37.78 -36.35 10.21
C ILE A 686 -36.66 -36.00 11.23
N LEU A 687 -36.31 -34.69 11.20
CA LEU A 687 -35.62 -33.84 12.20
C LEU A 687 -36.60 -33.17 13.19
N PRO A 688 -36.09 -32.57 14.29
CA PRO A 688 -36.41 -31.15 14.57
C PRO A 688 -35.25 -30.27 15.12
N GLU A 689 -35.51 -28.96 15.11
CA GLU A 689 -34.68 -27.76 15.42
C GLU A 689 -34.32 -27.52 16.91
N THR A 690 -33.30 -26.67 17.17
CA THR A 690 -33.41 -25.28 17.75
C THR A 690 -32.10 -24.83 18.44
N GLY A 691 -31.82 -23.51 18.43
CA GLY A 691 -31.15 -22.84 19.57
C GLY A 691 -29.96 -21.90 19.31
N ASP A 692 -30.22 -20.60 19.41
CA ASP A 692 -29.35 -19.41 19.26
C ASP A 692 -28.47 -19.10 20.51
N THR A 693 -27.44 -18.26 20.38
CA THR A 693 -27.00 -17.18 21.32
C THR A 693 -25.63 -16.59 20.93
N GLY A 694 -25.57 -15.26 20.77
CA GLY A 694 -24.37 -14.48 20.44
C GLY A 694 -23.57 -13.94 21.64
N LEU A 695 -22.51 -13.16 21.35
CA LEU A 695 -21.88 -12.12 22.20
C LEU A 695 -20.75 -11.38 21.43
N LEU A 696 -20.80 -10.04 21.42
CA LEU A 696 -19.68 -9.06 21.29
C LEU A 696 -19.39 -8.51 22.72
N PRO A 697 -18.48 -7.53 23.05
CA PRO A 697 -17.65 -6.56 22.25
C PRO A 697 -16.23 -6.22 22.83
N VAL A 698 -15.53 -5.20 22.29
CA VAL A 698 -14.96 -3.97 22.98
C VAL A 698 -13.56 -3.44 22.49
N ALA A 699 -13.53 -2.10 22.27
CA ALA A 699 -12.45 -1.06 22.36
C ALA A 699 -11.24 -1.06 21.38
N GLY A 700 -10.64 0.09 21.00
CA GLY A 700 -10.70 1.43 21.59
C GLY A 700 -10.08 2.57 20.75
N ILE A 701 -10.26 3.78 21.28
CA ILE A 701 -10.05 5.12 20.71
C ILE A 701 -8.63 5.64 21.02
N VAL A 702 -7.98 6.35 20.10
CA VAL A 702 -6.84 7.25 20.39
C VAL A 702 -7.06 8.59 19.68
N ALA A 703 -7.05 9.67 20.45
CA ALA A 703 -7.13 11.07 20.02
C ALA A 703 -5.74 11.73 20.10
N GLY A 704 -5.39 12.54 19.10
CA GLY A 704 -4.17 13.34 19.06
C GLY A 704 -4.41 14.66 18.34
N SER A 705 -4.30 15.77 19.07
CA SER A 705 -4.56 17.14 18.64
C SER A 705 -3.33 17.74 17.92
N ALA A 706 -3.52 18.35 16.74
CA ALA A 706 -2.48 19.06 15.99
C ALA A 706 -2.92 20.51 15.71
N LEU A 707 -2.10 21.46 16.17
CA LEU A 707 -2.20 22.90 15.92
C LEU A 707 -1.48 23.24 14.60
N VAL A 708 -2.16 23.91 13.67
CA VAL A 708 -1.63 24.37 12.38
C VAL A 708 -1.93 25.86 12.24
N LEU A 709 -0.91 26.71 12.06
CA LEU A 709 -1.09 28.13 11.70
C LEU A 709 -0.30 28.49 10.42
N GLY A 710 -0.96 29.27 9.58
CA GLY A 710 -0.66 29.49 8.16
C GLY A 710 0.39 30.56 7.85
N ALA A 711 1.04 30.38 6.70
CA ALA A 711 2.09 31.22 6.14
C ALA A 711 1.55 32.37 5.27
N PHE A 712 2.31 33.46 5.24
CA PHE A 712 2.08 34.69 4.47
C PHE A 712 2.53 34.58 3.00
N GLY A 713 1.72 35.11 2.08
CA GLY A 713 2.10 35.31 0.68
C GLY A 713 1.55 36.63 0.14
N ALA A 714 2.40 37.64 0.03
CA ALA A 714 2.11 38.88 -0.69
C ALA A 714 2.98 38.96 -1.95
N VAL A 715 2.38 38.76 -3.13
CA VAL A 715 3.04 38.93 -4.43
C VAL A 715 2.70 40.31 -4.98
N ARG A 716 3.71 41.20 -5.07
CA ARG A 716 3.65 42.42 -5.87
C ARG A 716 3.99 42.09 -7.33
N ARG A 717 3.07 42.41 -8.24
CA ARG A 717 3.28 42.39 -9.70
C ARG A 717 4.33 43.43 -10.09
N PHE A 718 5.44 42.97 -10.68
CA PHE A 718 6.27 43.83 -11.53
C PHE A 718 5.65 43.89 -12.94
N LYS A 719 5.25 45.08 -13.38
CA LYS A 719 5.06 45.40 -14.80
C LYS A 719 6.45 45.49 -15.43
N ARG A 720 6.71 44.69 -16.47
CA ARG A 720 7.77 44.97 -17.45
C ARG A 720 7.12 45.66 -18.66
N GLY A 721 7.81 46.70 -19.15
CA GLY A 721 7.52 47.31 -20.45
C GLY A 721 8.04 46.49 -21.61
#